data_AF-A0A4W4FWF4-F1
#
_entry.id   AF-A0A4W4FWF4-F1
#
_cell.length_a   1.000
_cell.length_b   1.000
_cell.length_c   1.000
_cell.angle_alpha   90.00
_cell.angle_beta   90.00
_cell.angle_gamma   90.00
#
_symmetry.space_group_name_H-M   'P 1'
#
loop_
_entity.id
_entity.type
_entity.pdbx_description
1 polymer ?
#
loop_
_entity_poly.entity_id
_entity_poly.type
_entity_poly.pdbx_seq_one_letter_code
_entity_poly.pdbx_strand_id
1 'polypeptide(L)'
;MVVKMAKCYCPLDGNKSKLRDEQEAVQKRTFTKWINSHLAKREPPLVVRDLFEDIKDGVMLLALLEVLSGQKLPCEQGCKLRRIHWLANVGTALHFLEGRRIKLVNINTTDVVDGRPSIVLGLIWTIILYFQIEELTSSLPSQRGETSSTSSVDSSNSTEAASPPVKRKPRLSFQGGAKKALLKWVQRTATKLGLDVRDFGPSWRSGVAFHAIIFALRPQLVDMERVWNSPNRANLEEAFTLAERELGIPRLLDPEDVDVDKPDERSIMTYVAQFLKHHPDPQETETAGQQDEVTSPSLSRTYTSATSHLFQEQRKTLRELKVWVEQLERDCAQAQREKGDLGQLYQCFKRYRVQYELRRRQVETCMQSMQKGGILTSDQALVKQAWERLSARLLDWHLQLDGALPNPLGEAALWLHQVERILTEELLPRQTHDDTAAAVHKTQQRHKVHGEQARTFQGLHRDASVGGARVPEDQLQDLAERSTASHAHLSKLEFWELKYRMLAFLSLGESKLKSWIIKYGRQETAEHLLQDYVLFVERQQFFQKYDSVCEALKHAAALYINADSSVEEGVRRFLRDVADQWRSLSVEVRSVRSMLEEVHGNWDKYTSSVCSLQVWLEDGQGALRQPENTKREFFKTLPHWMEQHAIMNDAGNFLIETCDETVSRDIKHQLLLLNGRWRDLFSKTHSQSEKEQKEATTALKDFLEASMAKLTSLVQVSLPDVRTFMQDVEVKV
;
A
#
# COMPACT_ATOMS: atom_id res chain seq x y z
N MET A 1 28.31 37.40 6.73
CA MET A 1 29.11 36.17 6.89
C MET A 1 28.24 34.98 6.51
N VAL A 2 28.60 34.32 5.42
CA VAL A 2 27.91 33.16 4.86
C VAL A 2 28.39 31.92 5.63
N VAL A 3 27.48 31.21 6.30
CA VAL A 3 27.72 29.81 6.71
C VAL A 3 26.58 28.98 6.16
N LYS A 4 26.87 28.25 5.09
CA LYS A 4 26.05 27.15 4.57
C LYS A 4 26.04 26.03 5.62
N MET A 5 24.86 25.63 6.09
CA MET A 5 24.64 24.28 6.60
C MET A 5 23.45 23.65 5.88
N ALA A 6 23.68 22.42 5.43
CA ALA A 6 22.86 21.68 4.49
C ALA A 6 21.51 21.26 5.09
N LYS A 7 20.48 21.31 4.25
CA LYS A 7 19.17 20.68 4.46
C LYS A 7 19.35 19.16 4.55
N CYS A 8 18.98 18.56 5.67
CA CYS A 8 18.68 17.13 5.75
C CYS A 8 17.15 16.96 5.90
N TYR A 9 16.52 16.50 4.82
CA TYR A 9 15.14 15.98 4.80
C TYR A 9 15.17 14.49 5.17
N CYS A 10 14.22 13.99 5.97
CA CYS A 10 13.91 12.56 6.09
C CYS A 10 12.50 12.28 6.69
N PRO A 11 11.89 11.09 6.44
CA PRO A 11 10.57 10.95 5.79
C PRO A 11 9.61 9.91 6.41
N LEU A 12 8.29 10.04 6.23
CA LEU A 12 7.34 8.97 6.57
C LEU A 12 6.38 8.49 5.46
N ASP A 13 6.29 9.22 4.34
CA ASP A 13 5.89 8.59 3.05
C ASP A 13 6.97 7.64 2.50
N GLY A 14 8.14 7.65 3.14
CA GLY A 14 9.30 6.89 2.76
C GLY A 14 9.08 5.38 2.77
N ASN A 15 8.30 4.76 3.66
CA ASN A 15 8.37 3.29 3.80
C ASN A 15 7.55 2.52 2.74
N LYS A 16 6.40 3.05 2.30
CA LYS A 16 5.62 2.47 1.19
C LYS A 16 6.17 2.89 -0.18
N SER A 17 6.66 4.14 -0.30
CA SER A 17 7.39 4.57 -1.49
C SER A 17 8.66 3.76 -1.62
N LYS A 18 9.53 3.68 -0.60
CA LYS A 18 10.76 2.88 -0.63
C LYS A 18 10.49 1.42 -0.93
N LEU A 19 9.48 0.78 -0.32
CA LEU A 19 9.16 -0.61 -0.67
C LEU A 19 8.74 -0.76 -2.14
N ARG A 20 7.97 0.20 -2.67
CA ARG A 20 7.59 0.22 -4.09
C ARG A 20 8.81 0.50 -4.98
N ASP A 21 9.64 1.45 -4.62
CA ASP A 21 10.85 1.85 -5.34
C ASP A 21 11.89 0.71 -5.34
N GLU A 22 12.02 -0.02 -4.23
CA GLU A 22 12.83 -1.23 -4.09
C GLU A 22 12.27 -2.36 -4.96
N GLN A 23 10.96 -2.61 -4.94
CA GLN A 23 10.33 -3.61 -5.81
C GLN A 23 10.47 -3.24 -7.29
N GLU A 24 10.31 -1.97 -7.66
CA GLU A 24 10.53 -1.48 -9.03
C GLU A 24 12.01 -1.63 -9.45
N ALA A 25 12.96 -1.40 -8.54
CA ALA A 25 14.38 -1.60 -8.80
C ALA A 25 14.73 -3.09 -9.00
N VAL A 26 14.17 -3.99 -8.17
CA VAL A 26 14.30 -5.44 -8.33
C VAL A 26 13.70 -5.90 -9.66
N GLN A 27 12.47 -5.48 -9.98
CA GLN A 27 11.84 -5.78 -11.27
C GLN A 27 12.67 -5.26 -12.44
N LYS A 28 13.19 -4.03 -12.38
CA LYS A 28 14.06 -3.46 -13.42
C LYS A 28 15.26 -4.37 -13.67
N ARG A 29 15.98 -4.80 -12.61
CA ARG A 29 17.15 -5.69 -12.75
C ARG A 29 16.77 -7.05 -13.31
N THR A 30 15.75 -7.71 -12.74
CA THR A 30 15.30 -9.04 -13.19
C THR A 30 14.83 -9.00 -14.65
N PHE A 31 14.01 -8.02 -15.03
CA PHE A 31 13.50 -7.89 -16.39
C PHE A 31 14.60 -7.52 -17.38
N THR A 32 15.58 -6.69 -16.99
CA THR A 32 16.74 -6.40 -17.83
C THR A 32 17.56 -7.67 -18.11
N LYS A 33 17.88 -8.45 -17.07
CA LYS A 33 18.59 -9.75 -17.21
C LYS A 33 17.78 -10.71 -18.09
N TRP A 34 16.46 -10.74 -17.92
CA TRP A 34 15.57 -11.56 -18.73
C TRP A 34 15.57 -11.18 -20.21
N ILE A 35 15.41 -9.90 -20.54
CA ILE A 35 15.47 -9.39 -21.92
C ILE A 35 16.82 -9.75 -22.55
N ASN A 36 17.92 -9.50 -21.83
CA ASN A 36 19.27 -9.82 -22.31
C ASN A 36 19.47 -11.32 -22.57
N SER A 37 18.87 -12.20 -21.78
CA SER A 37 18.93 -13.66 -22.01
C SER A 37 18.28 -14.10 -23.33
N HIS A 38 17.33 -13.32 -23.86
CA HIS A 38 16.72 -13.56 -25.17
C HIS A 38 17.43 -12.81 -26.28
N LEU A 39 17.77 -11.53 -26.09
CA LEU A 39 18.46 -10.73 -27.10
C LEU A 39 19.88 -11.24 -27.41
N ALA A 40 20.52 -11.96 -26.49
CA ALA A 40 21.77 -12.67 -26.74
C ALA A 40 21.65 -13.76 -27.83
N LYS A 41 20.43 -14.27 -28.09
CA LYS A 41 20.16 -15.29 -29.12
C LYS A 41 19.96 -14.68 -30.52
N ARG A 42 19.86 -13.35 -30.62
CA ARG A 42 19.70 -12.65 -31.89
C ARG A 42 21.06 -12.52 -32.59
N GLU A 43 21.04 -12.50 -33.92
CA GLU A 43 22.20 -12.15 -34.73
C GLU A 43 21.95 -10.81 -35.47
N PRO A 44 22.77 -9.75 -35.24
CA PRO A 44 23.74 -9.61 -34.15
C PRO A 44 23.06 -9.47 -32.76
N PRO A 45 23.74 -9.85 -31.67
CA PRO A 45 23.20 -9.79 -30.32
C PRO A 45 23.03 -8.35 -29.88
N LEU A 46 21.97 -8.09 -29.11
CA LEU A 46 21.68 -6.79 -28.53
C LEU A 46 21.70 -6.88 -27.01
N VAL A 47 22.04 -5.76 -26.35
CA VAL A 47 22.14 -5.68 -24.89
C VAL A 47 21.44 -4.42 -24.41
N VAL A 48 20.52 -4.59 -23.48
CA VAL A 48 19.88 -3.53 -22.70
C VAL A 48 20.74 -3.28 -21.46
N ARG A 49 21.18 -2.04 -21.28
CA ARG A 49 21.95 -1.56 -20.12
C ARG A 49 21.05 -0.83 -19.14
N ASP A 50 20.23 0.09 -19.64
CA ASP A 50 19.17 0.72 -18.86
C ASP A 50 17.83 0.50 -19.53
N LEU A 51 17.01 -0.36 -18.91
CA LEU A 51 15.68 -0.70 -19.42
C LEU A 51 14.80 0.52 -19.73
N PHE A 52 14.87 1.59 -18.94
CA PHE A 52 13.97 2.73 -19.12
C PHE A 52 14.44 3.66 -20.24
N GLU A 53 15.72 3.66 -20.58
CA GLU A 53 16.27 4.47 -21.67
C GLU A 53 16.33 3.69 -22.98
N ASP A 54 16.85 2.47 -22.95
CA ASP A 54 17.14 1.67 -24.16
C ASP A 54 15.87 1.12 -24.84
N ILE A 55 14.71 1.16 -24.17
CA ILE A 55 13.42 0.74 -24.74
C ILE A 55 12.70 1.85 -25.51
N LYS A 56 13.08 3.12 -25.31
CA LYS A 56 12.30 4.30 -25.73
C LYS A 56 12.16 4.42 -27.23
N ASP A 57 13.18 4.01 -27.99
CA ASP A 57 13.15 4.07 -29.45
C ASP A 57 12.37 2.92 -30.12
N GLY A 58 11.89 1.97 -29.31
CA GLY A 58 11.12 0.80 -29.72
C GLY A 58 11.94 -0.30 -30.41
N VAL A 59 13.24 -0.10 -30.67
CA VAL A 59 14.06 -1.07 -31.41
C VAL A 59 14.31 -2.33 -30.59
N MET A 60 14.70 -2.17 -29.32
CA MET A 60 14.91 -3.30 -28.40
C MET A 60 13.61 -4.07 -28.14
N LEU A 61 12.49 -3.35 -28.06
CA LEU A 61 11.16 -3.94 -27.85
C LEU A 61 10.73 -4.80 -29.05
N LEU A 62 10.87 -4.27 -30.27
CA LEU A 62 10.57 -5.01 -31.49
C LEU A 62 11.50 -6.23 -31.62
N ALA A 63 12.81 -6.06 -31.43
CA ALA A 63 13.77 -7.16 -31.50
C ALA A 63 13.46 -8.29 -30.49
N LEU A 64 13.07 -7.94 -29.27
CA LEU A 64 12.63 -8.90 -28.26
C LEU A 64 11.39 -9.67 -28.72
N LEU A 65 10.38 -8.98 -29.26
CA LEU A 65 9.17 -9.61 -29.78
C LEU A 65 9.47 -10.51 -30.98
N GLU A 66 10.42 -10.13 -31.86
CA GLU A 66 10.87 -11.01 -32.95
C GLU A 66 11.47 -12.31 -32.40
N VAL A 67 12.37 -12.21 -31.41
CA VAL A 67 13.03 -13.39 -30.81
C VAL A 67 12.02 -14.29 -30.10
N LEU A 68 11.08 -13.71 -29.35
CA LEU A 68 10.08 -14.48 -28.60
C LEU A 68 9.03 -15.11 -29.52
N SER A 69 8.66 -14.44 -30.60
CA SER A 69 7.57 -14.88 -31.48
C SER A 69 8.02 -15.65 -32.71
N GLY A 70 9.30 -15.57 -33.07
CA GLY A 70 9.86 -16.07 -34.33
C GLY A 70 9.43 -15.29 -35.58
N GLN A 71 8.68 -14.19 -35.43
CA GLN A 71 8.13 -13.41 -36.55
C GLN A 71 8.90 -12.11 -36.74
N LYS A 72 9.19 -11.75 -38.00
CA LYS A 72 9.80 -10.47 -38.32
C LYS A 72 8.78 -9.34 -38.23
N LEU A 73 9.17 -8.24 -37.58
CA LEU A 73 8.32 -7.08 -37.35
C LEU A 73 8.83 -5.87 -38.12
N PRO A 74 7.93 -5.04 -38.68
CA PRO A 74 8.31 -3.78 -39.29
C PRO A 74 9.03 -2.89 -38.26
N CYS A 75 10.21 -2.39 -38.62
CA CYS A 75 11.00 -1.51 -37.79
C CYS A 75 11.46 -0.33 -38.63
N GLU A 76 11.17 0.89 -38.19
CA GLU A 76 11.68 2.11 -38.80
C GLU A 76 13.20 2.17 -38.59
N GLN A 77 13.94 2.23 -39.68
CA GLN A 77 15.41 2.21 -39.69
C GLN A 77 15.97 3.52 -40.26
N GLY A 78 17.06 4.03 -39.67
CA GLY A 78 17.78 5.20 -40.20
C GLY A 78 18.97 5.60 -39.33
N CYS A 79 19.93 6.37 -39.89
CA CYS A 79 21.17 6.76 -39.20
C CYS A 79 20.95 7.56 -37.90
N LYS A 80 19.79 8.23 -37.76
CA LYS A 80 19.36 8.92 -36.53
C LYS A 80 17.84 8.82 -36.38
N LEU A 81 17.38 8.01 -35.42
CA LEU A 81 15.96 7.94 -35.06
C LEU A 81 15.52 9.22 -34.34
N ARG A 82 14.33 9.71 -34.66
CA ARG A 82 13.68 10.85 -34.00
C ARG A 82 12.44 10.34 -33.28
N ARG A 83 11.91 11.13 -32.33
CA ARG A 83 10.73 10.76 -31.52
C ARG A 83 9.52 10.24 -32.33
N ILE A 84 9.30 10.76 -33.55
CA ILE A 84 8.25 10.26 -34.45
C ILE A 84 8.47 8.79 -34.87
N HIS A 85 9.72 8.38 -35.13
CA HIS A 85 10.08 7.00 -35.43
C HIS A 85 9.98 6.12 -34.17
N TRP A 86 10.30 6.67 -33.00
CA TRP A 86 10.15 5.96 -31.72
C TRP A 86 8.68 5.62 -31.45
N LEU A 87 7.78 6.60 -31.65
CA LEU A 87 6.34 6.40 -31.55
C LEU A 87 5.84 5.36 -32.56
N ALA A 88 6.35 5.37 -33.79
CA ALA A 88 5.99 4.38 -34.80
C ALA A 88 6.45 2.96 -34.39
N ASN A 89 7.71 2.78 -33.98
CA ASN A 89 8.26 1.49 -33.56
C ASN A 89 7.56 0.92 -32.34
N VAL A 90 7.37 1.73 -31.29
CA VAL A 90 6.61 1.31 -30.11
C VAL A 90 5.15 1.01 -30.49
N GLY A 91 4.55 1.82 -31.35
CA GLY A 91 3.20 1.60 -31.86
C GLY A 91 3.05 0.25 -32.56
N THR A 92 4.01 -0.12 -33.42
CA THR A 92 4.06 -1.43 -34.08
C THR A 92 4.16 -2.56 -33.06
N ALA A 93 4.99 -2.42 -32.03
CA ALA A 93 5.13 -3.42 -30.97
C ALA A 93 3.82 -3.60 -30.17
N LEU A 94 3.15 -2.51 -29.78
CA LEU A 94 1.88 -2.58 -29.06
C LEU A 94 0.77 -3.18 -29.93
N HIS A 95 0.68 -2.77 -31.20
CA HIS A 95 -0.30 -3.33 -32.14
C HIS A 95 -0.10 -4.83 -32.37
N PHE A 96 1.16 -5.30 -32.42
CA PHE A 96 1.46 -6.73 -32.51
C PHE A 96 0.93 -7.51 -31.29
N LEU A 97 1.11 -6.97 -30.08
CA LEU A 97 0.61 -7.58 -28.85
C LEU A 97 -0.93 -7.62 -28.84
N GLU A 98 -1.59 -6.53 -29.23
CA GLU A 98 -3.06 -6.45 -29.38
C GLU A 98 -3.58 -7.44 -30.43
N GLY A 99 -2.87 -7.59 -31.55
CA GLY A 99 -3.17 -8.57 -32.59
C GLY A 99 -3.15 -10.02 -32.08
N ARG A 100 -2.32 -10.32 -31.08
CA ARG A 100 -2.31 -11.61 -30.35
C ARG A 100 -3.34 -11.68 -29.22
N ARG A 101 -4.28 -10.73 -29.16
CA ARG A 101 -5.35 -10.62 -28.15
C ARG A 101 -4.84 -10.39 -26.72
N ILE A 102 -3.64 -9.84 -26.58
CA ILE A 102 -3.07 -9.45 -25.28
C ILE A 102 -3.68 -8.10 -24.87
N LYS A 103 -4.22 -8.02 -23.66
CA LYS A 103 -4.85 -6.78 -23.16
C LYS A 103 -3.79 -5.83 -22.57
N LEU A 104 -3.62 -4.68 -23.20
CA LEU A 104 -2.77 -3.60 -22.72
C LEU A 104 -3.61 -2.60 -21.91
N VAL A 105 -3.67 -2.77 -20.59
CA VAL A 105 -4.43 -1.87 -19.71
C VAL A 105 -3.51 -0.74 -19.25
N ASN A 106 -3.88 0.51 -19.55
CA ASN A 106 -3.15 1.72 -19.16
C ASN A 106 -1.70 1.79 -19.68
N ILE A 107 -1.42 1.22 -20.87
CA ILE A 107 -0.13 1.31 -21.54
C ILE A 107 -0.34 2.06 -22.86
N ASN A 108 0.18 3.28 -22.98
CA ASN A 108 0.14 4.06 -24.21
C ASN A 108 1.53 4.17 -24.83
N THR A 109 1.59 4.34 -26.15
CA THR A 109 2.83 4.50 -26.93
C THR A 109 3.71 5.64 -26.41
N THR A 110 3.13 6.81 -26.15
CA THR A 110 3.87 8.00 -25.69
C THR A 110 4.63 7.75 -24.39
N ASP A 111 4.02 6.98 -23.50
CA ASP A 111 4.50 6.75 -22.14
C ASP A 111 5.71 5.81 -22.10
N VAL A 112 5.74 4.86 -23.03
CA VAL A 112 6.87 3.95 -23.25
C VAL A 112 8.03 4.71 -23.90
N VAL A 113 7.73 5.57 -24.89
CA VAL A 113 8.72 6.44 -25.54
C VAL A 113 9.32 7.47 -24.57
N ASP A 114 8.56 7.90 -23.56
CA ASP A 114 9.03 8.75 -22.46
C ASP A 114 9.79 7.99 -21.38
N GLY A 115 9.83 6.66 -21.44
CA GLY A 115 10.57 5.83 -20.50
C GLY A 115 9.95 5.78 -19.10
N ARG A 116 8.63 5.95 -18.96
CA ARG A 116 7.96 6.00 -17.65
C ARG A 116 8.10 4.65 -16.92
N PRO A 117 8.79 4.56 -15.76
CA PRO A 117 9.19 3.30 -15.14
C PRO A 117 8.07 2.27 -14.96
N SER A 118 6.97 2.66 -14.31
CA SER A 118 5.85 1.77 -14.00
C SER A 118 5.15 1.20 -15.24
N ILE A 119 5.14 1.96 -16.34
CA ILE A 119 4.51 1.56 -17.60
C ILE A 119 5.44 0.65 -18.40
N VAL A 120 6.74 0.97 -18.44
CA VAL A 120 7.73 0.08 -19.06
C VAL A 120 7.76 -1.26 -18.33
N LEU A 121 7.84 -1.28 -17.00
CA LEU A 121 7.78 -2.52 -16.21
C LEU A 121 6.46 -3.27 -16.41
N GLY A 122 5.33 -2.56 -16.48
CA GLY A 122 4.02 -3.16 -16.76
C GLY A 122 3.93 -3.81 -18.14
N LEU A 123 4.51 -3.18 -19.17
CA LEU A 123 4.58 -3.71 -20.52
C LEU A 123 5.47 -4.95 -20.59
N ILE A 124 6.69 -4.89 -20.05
CA ILE A 124 7.60 -6.03 -20.06
C ILE A 124 7.03 -7.21 -19.26
N TRP A 125 6.40 -6.95 -18.11
CA TRP A 125 5.68 -7.99 -17.37
C TRP A 125 4.57 -8.64 -18.21
N THR A 126 3.81 -7.86 -18.97
CA THR A 126 2.76 -8.38 -19.84
C THR A 126 3.34 -9.32 -20.91
N ILE A 127 4.51 -8.97 -21.46
CA ILE A 127 5.24 -9.80 -22.43
C ILE A 127 5.74 -11.09 -21.77
N ILE A 128 6.38 -11.01 -20.59
CA ILE A 128 6.85 -12.19 -19.85
C ILE A 128 5.69 -13.13 -19.50
N LEU A 129 4.60 -12.57 -18.98
CA LEU A 129 3.42 -13.33 -18.59
C LEU A 129 2.89 -14.14 -19.76
N TYR A 130 2.80 -13.54 -20.95
CA TYR A 130 2.27 -14.20 -22.14
C TYR A 130 3.27 -15.18 -22.78
N PHE A 131 4.44 -14.70 -23.19
CA PHE A 131 5.44 -15.46 -23.99
C PHE A 131 6.31 -16.42 -23.18
N GLN A 132 6.21 -16.40 -21.85
CA GLN A 132 6.93 -17.37 -21.03
C GLN A 132 5.99 -18.12 -20.11
N ILE A 133 5.22 -17.42 -19.27
CA ILE A 133 4.49 -18.11 -18.20
C ILE A 133 3.24 -18.79 -18.74
N GLU A 134 2.39 -18.09 -19.49
CA GLU A 134 1.19 -18.65 -20.10
C GLU A 134 1.53 -19.75 -21.09
N GLU A 135 2.50 -19.51 -21.98
CA GLU A 135 2.96 -20.51 -22.94
C GLU A 135 3.45 -21.79 -22.25
N LEU A 136 4.37 -21.69 -21.28
CA LEU A 136 4.93 -22.86 -20.58
C LEU A 136 3.95 -23.56 -19.64
N THR A 137 2.94 -22.85 -19.13
CA THR A 137 1.93 -23.47 -18.26
C THR A 137 0.77 -24.07 -19.05
N SER A 138 0.55 -23.62 -20.29
CA SER A 138 -0.46 -24.19 -21.20
C SER A 138 -0.13 -25.61 -21.67
N SER A 139 1.16 -25.97 -21.71
CA SER A 139 1.64 -27.31 -22.07
C SER A 139 1.56 -28.34 -20.94
N LEU A 140 1.18 -27.94 -19.71
CA LEU A 140 1.07 -28.87 -18.58
C LEU A 140 -0.22 -29.73 -18.66
N PRO A 141 -0.16 -31.05 -18.41
CA PRO A 141 -1.33 -31.92 -18.49
C PRO A 141 -2.44 -31.51 -17.52
N SER A 142 -3.61 -31.20 -18.09
CA SER A 142 -4.84 -30.82 -17.37
C SER A 142 -5.61 -32.06 -16.90
N GLN A 143 -5.44 -32.49 -15.65
CA GLN A 143 -6.32 -33.51 -15.07
C GLN A 143 -7.68 -32.93 -14.68
N ARG A 144 -8.73 -33.43 -15.37
CA ARG A 144 -10.13 -33.43 -14.93
C ARG A 144 -10.31 -34.48 -13.83
N GLY A 145 -11.06 -34.12 -12.78
CA GLY A 145 -11.76 -35.05 -11.89
C GLY A 145 -11.01 -35.44 -10.61
N GLU A 146 -11.39 -34.83 -9.48
CA GLU A 146 -11.72 -35.56 -8.25
C GLU A 146 -12.62 -34.69 -7.36
N THR A 147 -13.75 -35.28 -7.02
CA THR A 147 -14.97 -34.84 -6.35
C THR A 147 -14.77 -34.08 -5.04
N SER A 148 -15.38 -32.89 -4.92
CA SER A 148 -15.71 -32.30 -3.61
C SER A 148 -17.08 -32.78 -3.16
N SER A 149 -17.10 -33.88 -2.40
CA SER A 149 -18.26 -34.22 -1.59
C SER A 149 -18.27 -33.32 -0.37
N THR A 150 -19.21 -32.38 -0.33
CA THR A 150 -19.56 -31.66 0.90
C THR A 150 -20.97 -32.07 1.26
N SER A 151 -21.09 -32.89 2.31
CA SER A 151 -22.35 -33.12 3.01
C SER A 151 -22.65 -31.87 3.83
N SER A 152 -23.66 -31.10 3.44
CA SER A 152 -24.21 -30.01 4.23
C SER A 152 -25.65 -30.34 4.56
N VAL A 153 -25.93 -30.60 5.83
CA VAL A 153 -27.26 -30.46 6.41
C VAL A 153 -27.38 -29.02 6.88
N ASP A 154 -28.34 -28.28 6.32
CA ASP A 154 -29.19 -27.37 7.07
C ASP A 154 -30.37 -26.93 6.19
N SER A 155 -31.55 -26.93 6.81
CA SER A 155 -32.86 -27.00 6.16
C SER A 155 -33.50 -25.63 5.91
N SER A 156 -34.13 -25.54 4.74
CA SER A 156 -35.46 -24.96 4.42
C SER A 156 -35.91 -23.60 4.98
N ASN A 157 -36.11 -22.64 4.05
CA ASN A 157 -37.34 -21.85 3.78
C ASN A 157 -36.96 -20.68 2.83
N SER A 158 -37.63 -20.28 1.75
CA SER A 158 -38.84 -20.70 1.04
C SER A 158 -38.84 -20.05 -0.37
N THR A 159 -39.64 -20.65 -1.26
CA THR A 159 -40.39 -20.07 -2.41
C THR A 159 -39.70 -19.70 -3.74
N GLU A 160 -40.30 -20.30 -4.78
CA GLU A 160 -40.00 -20.26 -6.21
C GLU A 160 -40.39 -18.94 -6.90
N ALA A 161 -39.68 -18.61 -8.00
CA ALA A 161 -40.30 -18.13 -9.24
C ALA A 161 -39.32 -18.30 -10.42
N ALA A 162 -39.81 -18.95 -11.48
CA ALA A 162 -39.06 -19.32 -12.68
C ALA A 162 -38.79 -18.14 -13.64
N SER A 163 -37.63 -18.16 -14.32
CA SER A 163 -37.35 -17.42 -15.56
C SER A 163 -36.14 -18.00 -16.33
N PRO A 164 -36.05 -17.83 -17.68
CA PRO A 164 -35.37 -18.73 -18.62
C PRO A 164 -33.86 -18.45 -18.82
N PRO A 165 -33.10 -19.32 -19.54
CA PRO A 165 -31.64 -19.30 -19.53
C PRO A 165 -31.08 -18.18 -20.42
N VAL A 166 -30.48 -17.16 -19.82
CA VAL A 166 -29.67 -16.18 -20.54
C VAL A 166 -28.27 -16.75 -20.79
N LYS A 167 -27.90 -16.79 -22.07
CA LYS A 167 -26.59 -17.12 -22.63
C LYS A 167 -25.43 -16.66 -21.73
N ARG A 168 -24.69 -17.63 -21.17
CA ARG A 168 -23.43 -17.39 -20.46
C ARG A 168 -22.40 -16.84 -21.45
N LYS A 169 -22.11 -15.54 -21.37
CA LYS A 169 -20.83 -14.97 -21.84
C LYS A 169 -19.70 -15.53 -20.96
N PRO A 170 -18.61 -16.07 -21.52
CA PRO A 170 -17.47 -16.48 -20.71
C PRO A 170 -16.76 -15.23 -20.20
N ARG A 171 -16.85 -14.96 -18.90
CA ARG A 171 -15.95 -14.02 -18.22
C ARG A 171 -14.58 -14.69 -18.10
N LEU A 172 -13.69 -14.42 -19.04
CA LEU A 172 -12.27 -14.77 -18.96
C LEU A 172 -11.55 -13.72 -18.10
N SER A 173 -11.33 -14.02 -16.83
CA SER A 173 -10.34 -13.32 -16.00
C SER A 173 -8.95 -13.80 -16.40
N PHE A 174 -8.32 -13.07 -17.32
CA PHE A 174 -7.07 -13.42 -18.03
C PHE A 174 -5.85 -13.62 -17.10
N GLN A 175 -5.74 -12.91 -15.97
CA GLN A 175 -4.55 -12.96 -15.11
C GLN A 175 -4.47 -14.12 -14.09
N GLY A 176 -5.57 -14.85 -13.86
CA GLY A 176 -5.64 -15.85 -12.78
C GLY A 176 -5.18 -17.27 -13.18
N GLY A 177 -5.14 -17.58 -14.48
CA GLY A 177 -4.93 -18.94 -14.99
C GLY A 177 -3.48 -19.41 -14.87
N ALA A 178 -2.55 -18.70 -15.51
CA ALA A 178 -1.15 -19.12 -15.61
C ALA A 178 -0.41 -19.06 -14.27
N LYS A 179 -0.63 -18.02 -13.46
CA LYS A 179 -0.10 -17.95 -12.10
C LYS A 179 -0.52 -19.18 -11.27
N LYS A 180 -1.80 -19.57 -11.37
CA LYS A 180 -2.33 -20.74 -10.64
C LYS A 180 -1.77 -22.05 -11.17
N ALA A 181 -1.59 -22.17 -12.49
CA ALA A 181 -0.99 -23.35 -13.11
C ALA A 181 0.49 -23.51 -12.71
N LEU A 182 1.28 -22.42 -12.77
CA LEU A 182 2.68 -22.41 -12.32
C LEU A 182 2.78 -22.79 -10.84
N LEU A 183 1.94 -22.19 -9.98
CA LEU A 183 1.92 -22.52 -8.55
C LEU A 183 1.58 -23.99 -8.30
N LYS A 184 0.60 -24.54 -9.03
CA LYS A 184 0.22 -25.96 -8.93
C LYS A 184 1.35 -26.89 -9.35
N TRP A 185 2.14 -26.53 -10.36
CA TRP A 185 3.33 -27.28 -10.76
C TRP A 185 4.38 -27.25 -9.64
N VAL A 186 4.73 -26.08 -9.11
CA VAL A 186 5.69 -25.98 -8.01
C VAL A 186 5.22 -26.78 -6.79
N GLN A 187 3.94 -26.70 -6.43
CA GLN A 187 3.36 -27.47 -5.34
C GLN A 187 3.52 -28.98 -5.54
N ARG A 188 3.21 -29.50 -6.74
CA ARG A 188 3.39 -30.93 -7.05
C ARG A 188 4.84 -31.37 -6.89
N THR A 189 5.78 -30.50 -7.24
CA THR A 189 7.22 -30.77 -7.12
C THR A 189 7.68 -30.72 -5.67
N ALA A 190 7.30 -29.67 -4.94
CA ALA A 190 7.71 -29.42 -3.57
C ALA A 190 7.04 -30.36 -2.55
N THR A 191 5.76 -30.70 -2.72
CA THR A 191 5.02 -31.58 -1.79
C THR A 191 5.60 -32.98 -1.72
N LYS A 192 6.25 -33.46 -2.79
CA LYS A 192 7.01 -34.74 -2.78
C LYS A 192 8.14 -34.74 -1.74
N LEU A 193 8.63 -33.56 -1.36
CA LEU A 193 9.68 -33.33 -0.37
C LEU A 193 9.12 -32.79 0.96
N GLY A 194 7.80 -32.82 1.16
CA GLY A 194 7.15 -32.28 2.36
C GLY A 194 7.12 -30.75 2.43
N LEU A 195 7.47 -30.07 1.33
CA LEU A 195 7.44 -28.61 1.22
C LEU A 195 6.08 -28.11 0.72
N ASP A 196 5.62 -27.03 1.32
CA ASP A 196 4.34 -26.40 0.98
C ASP A 196 4.55 -24.97 0.49
N VAL A 197 4.75 -24.84 -0.83
CA VAL A 197 4.91 -23.55 -1.51
C VAL A 197 3.54 -22.98 -1.87
N ARG A 198 3.21 -21.78 -1.40
CA ARG A 198 1.83 -21.23 -1.47
C ARG A 198 1.68 -19.96 -2.27
N ASP A 199 2.78 -19.28 -2.54
CA ASP A 199 2.85 -17.97 -3.20
C ASP A 199 4.13 -17.89 -4.03
N PHE A 200 4.35 -16.76 -4.69
CA PHE A 200 5.62 -16.41 -5.34
C PHE A 200 6.37 -15.30 -4.58
N GLY A 201 6.13 -15.18 -3.27
CA GLY A 201 6.76 -14.20 -2.40
C GLY A 201 7.43 -14.89 -1.20
N PRO A 202 6.91 -14.75 0.03
CA PRO A 202 7.55 -15.28 1.25
C PRO A 202 7.90 -16.77 1.22
N SER A 203 7.16 -17.61 0.48
CA SER A 203 7.44 -19.06 0.36
C SER A 203 8.83 -19.37 -0.25
N TRP A 204 9.46 -18.39 -0.91
CA TRP A 204 10.73 -18.55 -1.62
C TRP A 204 11.93 -17.95 -0.89
N ARG A 205 11.67 -17.15 0.17
CA ARG A 205 12.69 -16.40 0.90
C ARG A 205 13.82 -17.28 1.44
N SER A 206 13.51 -18.50 1.90
CA SER A 206 14.50 -19.40 2.50
C SER A 206 15.43 -20.08 1.50
N GLY A 207 15.17 -19.96 0.20
CA GLY A 207 15.90 -20.67 -0.86
C GLY A 207 15.54 -22.16 -1.00
N VAL A 208 14.88 -22.76 0.00
CA VAL A 208 14.56 -24.20 0.01
C VAL A 208 13.63 -24.60 -1.13
N ALA A 209 12.69 -23.74 -1.51
CA ALA A 209 11.79 -23.99 -2.64
C ALA A 209 12.53 -24.07 -4.00
N PHE A 210 13.59 -23.30 -4.20
CA PHE A 210 14.43 -23.40 -5.40
C PHE A 210 15.20 -24.71 -5.43
N HIS A 211 15.82 -25.09 -4.30
CA HIS A 211 16.50 -26.36 -4.14
C HIS A 211 15.58 -27.56 -4.35
N ALA A 212 14.32 -27.48 -3.91
CA ALA A 212 13.33 -28.53 -4.15
C ALA A 212 13.04 -28.74 -5.64
N ILE A 213 12.98 -27.66 -6.42
CA ILE A 213 12.79 -27.75 -7.87
C ILE A 213 14.04 -28.32 -8.54
N ILE A 214 15.23 -27.85 -8.16
CA ILE A 214 16.51 -28.35 -8.69
C ILE A 214 16.65 -29.84 -8.38
N PHE A 215 16.37 -30.24 -7.14
CA PHE A 215 16.38 -31.63 -6.69
C PHE A 215 15.41 -32.49 -7.52
N ALA A 216 14.21 -31.98 -7.83
CA ALA A 216 13.26 -32.73 -8.65
C ALA A 216 13.69 -32.89 -10.11
N LEU A 217 14.48 -31.95 -10.65
CA LEU A 217 15.04 -32.03 -12.00
C LEU A 217 16.28 -32.93 -12.04
N ARG A 218 17.17 -32.78 -11.05
CA ARG A 218 18.43 -33.54 -10.90
C ARG A 218 18.76 -33.74 -9.42
N PRO A 219 18.32 -34.87 -8.83
CA PRO A 219 18.50 -35.14 -7.40
C PRO A 219 19.95 -35.13 -6.93
N GLN A 220 20.89 -35.53 -7.78
CA GLN A 220 22.32 -35.64 -7.46
C GLN A 220 23.02 -34.30 -7.19
N LEU A 221 22.38 -33.18 -7.53
CA LEU A 221 22.98 -31.85 -7.39
C LEU A 221 22.73 -31.21 -6.03
N VAL A 222 21.78 -31.73 -5.24
CA VAL A 222 21.29 -31.06 -4.03
C VAL A 222 21.28 -32.02 -2.84
N ASP A 223 21.99 -31.64 -1.79
CA ASP A 223 21.86 -32.24 -0.47
C ASP A 223 20.80 -31.47 0.34
N MET A 224 19.58 -32.01 0.36
CA MET A 224 18.47 -31.36 1.05
C MET A 224 18.71 -31.24 2.56
N GLU A 225 19.44 -32.16 3.20
CA GLU A 225 19.73 -32.10 4.64
C GLU A 225 20.56 -30.86 5.01
N ARG A 226 21.55 -30.55 4.17
CA ARG A 226 22.35 -29.33 4.32
C ARG A 226 21.51 -28.08 4.06
N VAL A 227 20.64 -28.11 3.06
CA VAL A 227 19.78 -26.98 2.66
C VAL A 227 18.83 -26.58 3.79
N TRP A 228 18.21 -27.54 4.48
CA TRP A 228 17.28 -27.23 5.58
C TRP A 228 17.93 -26.54 6.79
N ASN A 229 19.22 -26.78 7.02
CA ASN A 229 19.96 -26.25 8.16
C ASN A 229 20.78 -25.00 7.82
N SER A 230 20.79 -24.59 6.55
CA SER A 230 21.59 -23.47 6.06
C SER A 230 20.81 -22.16 6.07
N PRO A 231 21.48 -21.00 6.24
CA PRO A 231 20.81 -19.71 6.23
C PRO A 231 20.27 -19.37 4.83
N ASN A 232 19.16 -18.63 4.79
CA ASN A 232 18.44 -18.22 3.57
C ASN A 232 19.38 -17.75 2.45
N ARG A 233 20.30 -16.84 2.80
CA ARG A 233 21.21 -16.21 1.86
C ARG A 233 22.16 -17.20 1.16
N ALA A 234 22.69 -18.16 1.93
CA ALA A 234 23.56 -19.20 1.39
C ALA A 234 22.77 -20.16 0.50
N ASN A 235 21.56 -20.56 0.92
CA ASN A 235 20.69 -21.39 0.13
C ASN A 235 20.33 -20.76 -1.22
N LEU A 236 20.00 -19.47 -1.23
CA LEU A 236 19.67 -18.72 -2.45
C LEU A 236 20.87 -18.63 -3.41
N GLU A 237 22.04 -18.26 -2.91
CA GLU A 237 23.27 -18.17 -3.74
C GLU A 237 23.62 -19.52 -4.35
N GLU A 238 23.55 -20.59 -3.56
CA GLU A 238 23.82 -21.94 -4.04
C GLU A 238 22.79 -22.39 -5.08
N ALA A 239 21.48 -22.19 -4.82
CA ALA A 239 20.43 -22.58 -5.75
C ALA A 239 20.59 -21.89 -7.10
N PHE A 240 20.89 -20.59 -7.12
CA PHE A 240 21.09 -19.84 -8.36
C PHE A 240 22.36 -20.26 -9.10
N THR A 241 23.44 -20.58 -8.36
CA THR A 241 24.68 -21.10 -8.94
C THR A 241 24.49 -22.48 -9.56
N LEU A 242 23.79 -23.39 -8.86
CA LEU A 242 23.47 -24.73 -9.39
C LEU A 242 22.57 -24.65 -10.62
N ALA A 243 21.54 -23.80 -10.60
CA ALA A 243 20.66 -23.60 -11.74
C ALA A 243 21.41 -23.10 -12.98
N GLU A 244 22.34 -22.16 -12.82
CA GLU A 244 23.15 -21.63 -13.93
C GLU A 244 24.16 -22.65 -14.44
N ARG A 245 24.97 -23.22 -13.56
CA ARG A 245 26.09 -24.10 -13.95
C ARG A 245 25.62 -25.45 -14.47
N GLU A 246 24.59 -26.03 -13.85
CA GLU A 246 24.19 -27.41 -14.11
C GLU A 246 22.96 -27.50 -15.01
N LEU A 247 22.04 -26.53 -14.93
CA LEU A 247 20.80 -26.54 -15.71
C LEU A 247 20.82 -25.51 -16.87
N GLY A 248 21.83 -24.63 -16.94
CA GLY A 248 21.91 -23.59 -17.96
C GLY A 248 20.84 -22.50 -17.80
N ILE A 249 20.24 -22.38 -16.62
CA ILE A 249 19.19 -21.39 -16.32
C ILE A 249 19.87 -20.08 -15.89
N PRO A 250 19.79 -19.01 -16.69
CA PRO A 250 20.51 -17.76 -16.43
C PRO A 250 20.06 -17.11 -15.12
N ARG A 251 21.01 -16.66 -14.29
CA ARG A 251 20.70 -16.01 -13.00
C ARG A 251 19.97 -14.69 -13.21
N LEU A 252 18.66 -14.65 -12.94
CA LEU A 252 17.86 -13.42 -13.02
C LEU A 252 17.67 -12.70 -11.69
N LEU A 253 17.88 -13.41 -10.58
CA LEU A 253 17.68 -12.92 -9.23
C LEU A 253 19.01 -12.91 -8.47
N ASP A 254 19.17 -11.91 -7.63
CA ASP A 254 20.27 -11.82 -6.68
C ASP A 254 19.73 -12.21 -5.28
N PRO A 255 20.51 -12.90 -4.42
CA PRO A 255 20.02 -13.33 -3.11
C PRO A 255 19.52 -12.18 -2.21
N GLU A 256 20.05 -10.96 -2.35
CA GLU A 256 19.50 -9.73 -1.72
C GLU A 256 18.06 -9.46 -2.03
N ASP A 257 17.65 -9.75 -3.25
CA ASP A 257 16.35 -9.33 -3.76
C ASP A 257 15.25 -10.31 -3.31
N VAL A 258 15.65 -11.46 -2.76
CA VAL A 258 14.77 -12.54 -2.32
C VAL A 258 14.78 -12.71 -0.81
N ASP A 259 15.91 -12.51 -0.12
CA ASP A 259 15.97 -12.57 1.36
C ASP A 259 15.47 -11.28 2.02
N VAL A 260 14.22 -10.93 1.72
CA VAL A 260 13.48 -9.78 2.27
C VAL A 260 12.10 -10.24 2.74
N ASP A 261 11.43 -9.44 3.57
CA ASP A 261 10.11 -9.83 4.13
C ASP A 261 9.02 -9.99 3.08
N LYS A 262 9.09 -9.22 1.98
CA LYS A 262 8.12 -9.26 0.87
C LYS A 262 8.84 -9.24 -0.49
N PRO A 263 9.36 -10.40 -0.94
CA PRO A 263 9.99 -10.53 -2.26
C PRO A 263 9.00 -10.18 -3.37
N ASP A 264 9.50 -9.60 -4.47
CA ASP A 264 8.65 -9.23 -5.60
C ASP A 264 8.14 -10.47 -6.35
N GLU A 265 6.82 -10.67 -6.36
CA GLU A 265 6.22 -11.87 -6.93
C GLU A 265 6.43 -12.00 -8.44
N ARG A 266 6.52 -10.87 -9.17
CA ARG A 266 6.70 -10.90 -10.63
C ARG A 266 8.11 -11.36 -10.97
N SER A 267 9.11 -10.86 -10.25
CA SER A 267 10.50 -11.30 -10.40
C SER A 267 10.67 -12.78 -10.05
N ILE A 268 10.09 -13.27 -8.95
CA ILE A 268 10.14 -14.70 -8.59
C ILE A 268 9.45 -15.56 -9.66
N MET A 269 8.23 -15.21 -10.08
CA MET A 269 7.52 -15.94 -11.14
C MET A 269 8.32 -16.02 -12.44
N THR A 270 8.98 -14.92 -12.82
CA THR A 270 9.79 -14.82 -14.04
C THR A 270 10.95 -15.81 -14.03
N TYR A 271 11.63 -15.93 -12.89
CA TYR A 271 12.74 -16.86 -12.73
C TYR A 271 12.27 -18.31 -12.61
N VAL A 272 11.26 -18.58 -11.77
CA VAL A 272 10.73 -19.94 -11.55
C VAL A 272 10.19 -20.55 -12.84
N ALA A 273 9.54 -19.76 -13.69
CA ALA A 273 9.04 -20.24 -14.97
C ALA A 273 10.15 -20.75 -15.91
N GLN A 274 11.42 -20.38 -15.72
CA GLN A 274 12.51 -20.92 -16.54
C GLN A 274 12.76 -22.41 -16.27
N PHE A 275 12.53 -22.87 -15.04
CA PHE A 275 12.71 -24.27 -14.65
C PHE A 275 11.70 -25.20 -15.36
N LEU A 276 10.54 -24.69 -15.78
CA LEU A 276 9.55 -25.48 -16.53
C LEU A 276 10.11 -26.01 -17.86
N LYS A 277 11.00 -25.26 -18.51
CA LYS A 277 11.60 -25.67 -19.81
C LYS A 277 12.51 -26.90 -19.69
N HIS A 278 12.94 -27.22 -18.48
CA HIS A 278 13.85 -28.33 -18.20
C HIS A 278 13.13 -29.53 -17.57
N HIS A 279 11.81 -29.45 -17.40
CA HIS A 279 11.02 -30.57 -16.94
C HIS A 279 10.89 -31.59 -18.09
N PRO A 280 11.16 -32.89 -17.86
CA PRO A 280 11.03 -33.89 -18.91
C PRO A 280 9.59 -33.94 -19.42
N ASP A 281 9.43 -33.88 -20.74
CA ASP A 281 8.14 -34.10 -21.42
C ASP A 281 7.79 -35.59 -21.36
N PRO A 282 6.60 -36.00 -20.87
CA PRO A 282 6.20 -37.41 -20.88
C PRO A 282 6.07 -38.03 -22.28
N GLN A 283 6.15 -37.26 -23.38
CA GLN A 283 5.92 -37.75 -24.74
C GLN A 283 7.16 -37.97 -25.61
N GLU A 284 8.38 -37.58 -25.20
CA GLU A 284 9.59 -37.76 -26.02
C GLU A 284 10.41 -39.02 -25.69
N THR A 285 9.91 -39.93 -24.84
CA THR A 285 10.62 -41.17 -24.45
C THR A 285 10.35 -42.40 -25.31
N GLU A 286 9.58 -42.30 -26.41
CA GLU A 286 9.29 -43.45 -27.28
C GLU A 286 9.92 -43.42 -28.68
N THR A 287 10.62 -42.34 -29.07
CA THR A 287 11.21 -42.24 -30.42
C THR A 287 12.59 -41.59 -30.44
N ALA A 288 13.56 -42.19 -29.75
CA ALA A 288 14.98 -42.01 -30.07
C ALA A 288 15.82 -43.16 -29.52
N GLY A 289 16.13 -44.12 -30.39
CA GLY A 289 17.43 -44.77 -30.48
C GLY A 289 17.95 -45.55 -29.28
N GLN A 290 17.77 -46.88 -29.35
CA GLN A 290 18.71 -47.84 -28.82
C GLN A 290 20.15 -47.49 -29.23
N GLN A 291 21.02 -47.19 -28.26
CA GLN A 291 22.36 -47.76 -28.13
C GLN A 291 23.00 -47.34 -26.80
N ASP A 292 23.66 -48.34 -26.21
CA ASP A 292 24.53 -48.35 -25.04
C ASP A 292 23.92 -48.42 -23.63
N GLU A 293 24.03 -49.67 -23.17
CA GLU A 293 23.75 -50.26 -21.88
C GLU A 293 24.78 -49.84 -20.81
N VAL A 294 24.39 -50.07 -19.54
CA VAL A 294 25.21 -50.09 -18.30
C VAL A 294 25.25 -48.79 -17.48
N THR A 295 24.21 -48.51 -16.68
CA THR A 295 24.38 -48.19 -15.25
C THR A 295 23.12 -48.49 -14.39
N SER A 296 23.17 -49.61 -13.66
CA SER A 296 22.65 -49.87 -12.30
C SER A 296 21.22 -49.43 -11.86
N PRO A 297 20.30 -50.39 -11.61
CA PRO A 297 19.00 -50.18 -10.94
C PRO A 297 19.08 -49.92 -9.41
N SER A 298 20.27 -49.76 -8.83
CA SER A 298 20.48 -49.75 -7.38
C SER A 298 20.36 -48.37 -6.71
N LEU A 299 20.46 -47.27 -7.44
CA LEU A 299 20.41 -45.92 -6.85
C LEU A 299 18.97 -45.50 -6.46
N SER A 300 17.96 -45.83 -7.28
CA SER A 300 16.57 -45.44 -7.01
C SER A 300 15.96 -46.11 -5.76
N ARG A 301 16.45 -47.31 -5.40
CA ARG A 301 16.00 -48.07 -4.21
C ARG A 301 16.73 -47.67 -2.92
N THR A 302 17.89 -47.04 -3.02
CA THR A 302 18.69 -46.58 -1.87
C THR A 302 18.25 -45.19 -1.41
N TYR A 303 17.90 -44.29 -2.35
CA TYR A 303 17.42 -42.94 -2.02
C TYR A 303 15.99 -42.90 -1.47
N THR A 304 15.11 -43.83 -1.88
CA THR A 304 13.80 -44.04 -1.24
C THR A 304 13.93 -44.61 0.18
N SER A 305 15.00 -45.37 0.46
CA SER A 305 15.30 -45.89 1.79
C SER A 305 15.84 -44.80 2.75
N ALA A 306 16.74 -43.93 2.29
CA ALA A 306 17.33 -42.87 3.12
C ALA A 306 16.34 -41.74 3.47
N THR A 307 15.49 -41.33 2.52
CA THR A 307 14.38 -40.39 2.81
C THR A 307 13.32 -41.02 3.70
N SER A 308 12.99 -42.30 3.51
CA SER A 308 12.15 -43.06 4.46
C SER A 308 12.78 -43.15 5.86
N HIS A 309 14.10 -43.29 5.96
CA HIS A 309 14.82 -43.35 7.24
C HIS A 309 14.74 -42.03 8.02
N LEU A 310 14.87 -40.88 7.36
CA LEU A 310 14.78 -39.57 8.02
C LEU A 310 13.37 -39.25 8.53
N PHE A 311 12.33 -39.57 7.74
CA PHE A 311 10.94 -39.48 8.21
C PHE A 311 10.66 -40.49 9.33
N GLN A 312 11.27 -41.66 9.28
CA GLN A 312 11.16 -42.66 10.34
C GLN A 312 11.86 -42.22 11.63
N GLU A 313 12.99 -41.53 11.55
CA GLU A 313 13.72 -40.94 12.69
C GLU A 313 12.96 -39.78 13.31
N GLN A 314 12.43 -38.84 12.51
CA GLN A 314 11.60 -37.75 13.04
C GLN A 314 10.32 -38.29 13.72
N ARG A 315 9.69 -39.32 13.15
CA ARG A 315 8.55 -40.00 13.79
C ARG A 315 8.95 -40.81 15.02
N LYS A 316 10.18 -41.30 15.08
CA LYS A 316 10.72 -42.01 16.24
C LYS A 316 10.99 -41.03 17.38
N THR A 317 11.61 -39.89 17.12
CA THR A 317 11.87 -38.85 18.13
C THR A 317 10.56 -38.26 18.67
N LEU A 318 9.55 -38.02 17.82
CA LEU A 318 8.22 -37.59 18.28
C LEU A 318 7.54 -38.65 19.17
N ARG A 319 7.67 -39.94 18.84
CA ARG A 319 7.13 -41.04 19.67
C ARG A 319 7.85 -41.17 21.00
N GLU A 320 9.18 -41.07 21.01
CA GLU A 320 9.98 -41.07 22.23
C GLU A 320 9.63 -39.88 23.14
N LEU A 321 9.48 -38.70 22.55
CA LEU A 321 9.07 -37.49 23.27
C LEU A 321 7.68 -37.64 23.85
N LYS A 322 6.72 -38.20 23.09
CA LYS A 322 5.37 -38.52 23.58
C LYS A 322 5.42 -39.45 24.79
N VAL A 323 6.16 -40.56 24.70
CA VAL A 323 6.29 -41.54 25.79
C VAL A 323 6.87 -40.90 27.04
N TRP A 324 7.89 -40.04 26.87
CA TRP A 324 8.47 -39.29 27.98
C TRP A 324 7.45 -38.36 28.65
N VAL A 325 6.67 -37.60 27.86
CA VAL A 325 5.61 -36.71 28.38
C VAL A 325 4.54 -37.50 29.14
N GLU A 326 4.08 -38.63 28.58
CA GLU A 326 3.07 -39.49 29.23
C GLU A 326 3.61 -40.17 30.50
N GLN A 327 4.92 -40.48 30.55
CA GLN A 327 5.55 -40.98 31.77
C GLN A 327 5.58 -39.92 32.85
N LEU A 328 6.04 -38.70 32.52
CA LEU A 328 6.08 -37.60 33.49
C LEU A 328 4.67 -37.26 33.99
N GLU A 329 3.65 -37.28 33.12
CA GLU A 329 2.25 -37.06 33.50
C GLU A 329 1.75 -38.09 34.53
N ARG A 330 2.13 -39.37 34.38
CA ARG A 330 1.80 -40.46 35.31
C ARG A 330 2.55 -40.31 36.63
N ASP A 331 3.83 -39.98 36.58
CA ASP A 331 4.65 -39.78 37.77
C ASP A 331 4.14 -38.59 38.59
N CYS A 332 3.79 -37.47 37.95
CA CYS A 332 3.13 -36.34 38.59
C CYS A 332 1.81 -36.74 39.25
N ALA A 333 0.97 -37.53 38.56
CA ALA A 333 -0.33 -37.96 39.10
C ALA A 333 -0.20 -38.89 40.30
N GLN A 334 0.86 -39.70 40.35
CA GLN A 334 1.17 -40.54 41.51
C GLN A 334 1.69 -39.68 42.67
N ALA A 335 2.65 -38.80 42.41
CA ALA A 335 3.22 -37.90 43.41
C ALA A 335 2.18 -36.97 44.04
N GLN A 336 1.21 -36.47 43.26
CA GLN A 336 0.11 -35.63 43.76
C GLN A 336 -0.81 -36.37 44.76
N ARG A 337 -0.89 -37.70 44.71
CA ARG A 337 -1.73 -38.52 45.61
C ARG A 337 -1.00 -38.94 46.89
N GLU A 338 0.31 -38.72 46.97
CA GLU A 338 1.08 -39.02 48.17
C GLU A 338 0.67 -38.08 49.31
N LYS A 339 0.66 -38.59 50.54
CA LYS A 339 0.36 -37.78 51.72
C LYS A 339 1.65 -37.13 52.21
N GLY A 340 1.66 -35.80 52.32
CA GLY A 340 2.77 -35.02 52.86
C GLY A 340 2.28 -33.70 53.45
N ASP A 341 3.15 -33.00 54.17
CA ASP A 341 2.90 -31.60 54.50
C ASP A 341 2.96 -30.71 53.25
N LEU A 342 2.39 -29.50 53.31
CA LEU A 342 2.28 -28.61 52.16
C LEU A 342 3.65 -28.27 51.55
N GLY A 343 4.69 -28.13 52.38
CA GLY A 343 6.05 -27.81 51.92
C GLY A 343 6.69 -28.97 51.14
N GLN A 344 6.55 -30.20 51.64
CA GLN A 344 7.03 -31.41 50.97
C GLN A 344 6.32 -31.62 49.62
N LEU A 345 5.00 -31.43 49.59
CA LEU A 345 4.21 -31.53 48.37
C LEU A 345 4.60 -30.45 47.35
N TYR A 346 4.86 -29.22 47.80
CA TYR A 346 5.31 -28.12 46.95
C TYR A 346 6.73 -28.34 46.39
N GLN A 347 7.66 -28.84 47.21
CA GLN A 347 9.01 -29.21 46.74
C GLN A 347 8.96 -30.34 45.70
N CYS A 348 8.09 -31.34 45.91
CA CYS A 348 7.86 -32.40 44.94
C CYS A 348 7.34 -31.83 43.61
N PHE A 349 6.31 -30.98 43.66
CA PHE A 349 5.79 -30.27 42.50
C PHE A 349 6.90 -29.47 41.77
N LYS A 350 7.71 -28.70 42.50
CA LYS A 350 8.83 -27.90 41.95
C LYS A 350 9.81 -28.78 41.17
N ARG A 351 10.16 -29.96 41.68
CA ARG A 351 11.05 -30.92 40.99
C ARG A 351 10.49 -31.34 39.63
N TYR A 352 9.19 -31.64 39.55
CA TYR A 352 8.55 -32.01 38.29
C TYR A 352 8.39 -30.81 37.34
N ARG A 353 8.10 -29.62 37.88
CA ARG A 353 8.04 -28.36 37.11
C ARG A 353 9.38 -28.03 36.45
N VAL A 354 10.51 -28.25 37.14
CA VAL A 354 11.85 -28.07 36.56
C VAL A 354 12.09 -29.03 35.39
N GLN A 355 11.67 -30.29 35.49
CA GLN A 355 11.80 -31.25 34.38
C GLN A 355 10.93 -30.87 33.17
N TYR A 356 9.72 -30.37 33.43
CA TYR A 356 8.84 -29.81 32.41
C TYR A 356 9.51 -28.63 31.70
N GLU A 357 10.01 -27.62 32.43
CA GLU A 357 10.64 -26.44 31.84
C GLU A 357 11.92 -26.78 31.04
N LEU A 358 12.71 -27.77 31.49
CA LEU A 358 13.93 -28.20 30.78
C LEU A 358 13.63 -28.75 29.37
N ARG A 359 12.48 -29.40 29.17
CA ARG A 359 12.05 -29.97 27.88
C ARG A 359 11.09 -29.07 27.11
N ARG A 360 10.57 -28.01 27.72
CA ARG A 360 9.57 -27.10 27.13
C ARG A 360 9.96 -26.59 25.75
N ARG A 361 11.15 -26.01 25.60
CA ARG A 361 11.61 -25.49 24.29
C ARG A 361 11.70 -26.57 23.21
N GLN A 362 12.12 -27.78 23.59
CA GLN A 362 12.23 -28.90 22.66
C GLN A 362 10.83 -29.34 22.19
N VAL A 363 9.88 -29.45 23.11
CA VAL A 363 8.50 -29.81 22.78
C VAL A 363 7.80 -28.71 21.97
N GLU A 364 7.93 -27.44 22.38
CA GLU A 364 7.39 -26.29 21.64
C GLU A 364 7.92 -26.23 20.20
N THR A 365 9.22 -26.44 20.00
CA THR A 365 9.83 -26.51 18.66
C THR A 365 9.24 -27.67 17.84
N CYS A 366 9.07 -28.85 18.43
CA CYS A 366 8.46 -30.00 17.76
C CYS A 366 6.96 -29.83 17.46
N MET A 367 6.26 -28.97 18.21
CA MET A 367 4.84 -28.65 18.03
C MET A 367 4.59 -27.50 17.04
N GLN A 368 5.63 -26.85 16.50
CA GLN A 368 5.44 -25.87 15.43
C GLN A 368 4.97 -26.58 14.16
N SER A 369 3.88 -26.08 13.57
CA SER A 369 3.25 -26.66 12.39
C SER A 369 4.20 -26.58 11.20
N MET A 370 4.65 -27.73 10.70
CA MET A 370 5.43 -27.83 9.48
C MET A 370 4.55 -27.76 8.20
N GLN A 371 3.22 -27.62 8.33
CA GLN A 371 2.23 -27.77 7.24
C GLN A 371 1.24 -26.58 7.09
N LYS A 372 0.50 -26.57 5.97
CA LYS A 372 -0.92 -26.12 5.84
C LYS A 372 -1.66 -25.55 7.06
N GLY A 373 -1.82 -24.23 7.24
CA GLY A 373 -2.88 -23.68 8.12
C GLY A 373 -2.81 -24.03 9.62
N GLY A 374 -1.63 -24.35 10.16
CA GLY A 374 -1.47 -24.71 11.58
C GLY A 374 -1.82 -26.17 11.90
N ILE A 375 -2.02 -27.01 10.88
CA ILE A 375 -2.41 -28.41 11.06
C ILE A 375 -1.16 -29.25 11.38
N LEU A 376 -1.19 -29.96 12.51
CA LEU A 376 -0.11 -30.80 12.99
C LEU A 376 -0.16 -32.18 12.33
N THR A 377 1.00 -32.81 12.10
CA THR A 377 1.04 -34.25 11.78
C THR A 377 0.41 -35.07 12.89
N SER A 378 -0.05 -36.29 12.61
CA SER A 378 -0.63 -37.18 13.65
C SER A 378 0.32 -37.36 14.85
N ASP A 379 1.62 -37.55 14.62
CA ASP A 379 2.60 -37.72 15.69
C ASP A 379 2.83 -36.42 16.48
N GLN A 380 2.87 -35.25 15.81
CA GLN A 380 2.94 -33.94 16.47
C GLN A 380 1.68 -33.60 17.27
N ALA A 381 0.49 -33.96 16.76
CA ALA A 381 -0.78 -33.75 17.44
C ALA A 381 -0.87 -34.61 18.72
N LEU A 382 -0.38 -35.84 18.68
CA LEU A 382 -0.30 -36.72 19.85
C LEU A 382 0.68 -36.20 20.91
N VAL A 383 1.85 -35.67 20.49
CA VAL A 383 2.78 -35.00 21.39
C VAL A 383 2.14 -33.76 22.00
N LYS A 384 1.48 -32.91 21.18
CA LYS A 384 0.78 -31.72 21.66
C LYS A 384 -0.32 -32.07 22.67
N GLN A 385 -1.14 -33.07 22.39
CA GLN A 385 -2.19 -33.52 23.30
C GLN A 385 -1.62 -34.07 24.61
N ALA A 386 -0.52 -34.83 24.56
CA ALA A 386 0.15 -35.30 25.78
C ALA A 386 0.74 -34.14 26.58
N TRP A 387 1.36 -33.17 25.89
CA TRP A 387 1.93 -31.97 26.50
C TRP A 387 0.86 -31.12 27.17
N GLU A 388 -0.26 -30.84 26.49
CA GLU A 388 -1.40 -30.09 27.03
C GLU A 388 -1.99 -30.77 28.28
N ARG A 389 -2.09 -32.11 28.30
CA ARG A 389 -2.52 -32.87 29.49
C ARG A 389 -1.55 -32.70 30.66
N LEU A 390 -0.25 -32.81 30.41
CA LEU A 390 0.79 -32.60 31.42
C LEU A 390 0.77 -31.16 31.95
N SER A 391 0.71 -30.16 31.06
CA SER A 391 0.60 -28.74 31.42
C SER A 391 -0.65 -28.49 32.27
N ALA A 392 -1.81 -29.02 31.88
CA ALA A 392 -3.05 -28.89 32.64
C ALA A 392 -2.96 -29.56 34.02
N ARG A 393 -2.33 -30.73 34.13
CA ARG A 393 -2.12 -31.40 35.41
C ARG A 393 -1.19 -30.63 36.34
N LEU A 394 -0.08 -30.12 35.81
CA LEU A 394 0.84 -29.29 36.61
C LEU A 394 0.15 -27.99 37.06
N LEU A 395 -0.66 -27.37 36.20
CA LEU A 395 -1.44 -26.19 36.57
C LEU A 395 -2.46 -26.49 37.67
N ASP A 396 -3.23 -27.58 37.56
CA ASP A 396 -4.21 -28.00 38.56
C ASP A 396 -3.53 -28.34 39.91
N TRP A 397 -2.40 -29.05 39.87
CA TRP A 397 -1.62 -29.33 41.07
C TRP A 397 -1.10 -28.03 41.71
N HIS A 398 -0.61 -27.08 40.92
CA HIS A 398 -0.18 -25.78 41.42
C HIS A 398 -1.34 -25.00 42.07
N LEU A 399 -2.50 -24.99 41.42
CA LEU A 399 -3.71 -24.31 41.90
C LEU A 399 -4.21 -24.90 43.22
N GLN A 400 -4.13 -26.23 43.38
CA GLN A 400 -4.45 -26.91 44.64
C GLN A 400 -3.46 -26.54 45.76
N LEU A 401 -2.15 -26.52 45.47
CA LEU A 401 -1.13 -26.17 46.44
C LEU A 401 -1.21 -24.70 46.87
N ASP A 402 -1.50 -23.81 45.92
CA ASP A 402 -1.71 -22.38 46.16
C ASP A 402 -3.01 -22.10 46.90
N GLY A 403 -4.11 -22.77 46.53
CA GLY A 403 -5.38 -22.66 47.22
C GLY A 403 -5.40 -23.26 48.64
N ALA A 404 -4.44 -24.13 48.95
CA ALA A 404 -4.24 -24.68 50.30
C ALA A 404 -3.48 -23.73 51.25
N LEU A 405 -3.01 -22.59 50.75
CA LEU A 405 -2.36 -21.57 51.59
C LEU A 405 -3.36 -20.91 52.55
N PRO A 406 -2.92 -20.49 53.75
CA PRO A 406 -3.77 -19.73 54.66
C PRO A 406 -4.26 -18.43 54.03
N ASN A 407 -5.55 -18.13 54.18
CA ASN A 407 -6.08 -16.84 53.74
C ASN A 407 -5.46 -15.68 54.53
N PRO A 408 -5.16 -14.54 53.87
CA PRO A 408 -5.59 -14.17 52.52
C PRO A 408 -4.64 -14.56 51.37
N LEU A 409 -3.56 -15.31 51.64
CA LEU A 409 -2.59 -15.71 50.61
C LEU A 409 -3.19 -16.70 49.60
N GLY A 410 -4.00 -17.66 50.05
CA GLY A 410 -4.70 -18.60 49.16
C GLY A 410 -5.61 -17.88 48.16
N GLU A 411 -6.41 -16.92 48.63
CA GLU A 411 -7.24 -16.07 47.76
C GLU A 411 -6.43 -15.27 46.75
N ALA A 412 -5.31 -14.66 47.17
CA ALA A 412 -4.44 -13.91 46.26
C ALA A 412 -3.76 -14.82 45.22
N ALA A 413 -3.36 -16.02 45.59
CA ALA A 413 -2.75 -16.99 44.69
C ALA A 413 -3.74 -17.53 43.65
N LEU A 414 -4.98 -17.83 44.06
CA LEU A 414 -6.07 -18.20 43.15
C LEU A 414 -6.40 -17.07 42.17
N TRP A 415 -6.37 -15.82 42.64
CA TRP A 415 -6.51 -14.65 41.76
C TRP A 415 -5.37 -14.57 40.73
N LEU A 416 -4.11 -14.77 41.14
CA LEU A 416 -2.96 -14.77 40.22
C LEU A 416 -3.13 -15.79 39.09
N HIS A 417 -3.61 -17.01 39.40
CA HIS A 417 -3.94 -18.02 38.38
C HIS A 417 -5.01 -17.55 37.39
N GLN A 418 -6.06 -16.87 37.87
CA GLN A 418 -7.11 -16.34 37.00
C GLN A 418 -6.55 -15.29 36.03
N VAL A 419 -5.67 -14.43 36.54
CA VAL A 419 -4.99 -13.41 35.74
C VAL A 419 -4.10 -14.08 34.70
N GLU A 420 -3.19 -14.97 35.09
CA GLU A 420 -2.28 -15.68 34.18
C GLU A 420 -3.03 -16.38 33.05
N ARG A 421 -4.19 -16.98 33.34
CA ARG A 421 -5.06 -17.56 32.32
C ARG A 421 -5.55 -16.52 31.30
N ILE A 422 -5.97 -15.35 31.75
CA ILE A 422 -6.35 -14.24 30.85
C ILE A 422 -5.15 -13.81 30.00
N LEU A 423 -3.94 -13.82 30.55
CA LEU A 423 -2.71 -13.42 29.84
C LEU A 423 -2.27 -14.46 28.78
N THR A 424 -2.68 -15.72 28.93
CA THR A 424 -2.44 -16.77 27.92
C THR A 424 -3.41 -16.73 26.74
N GLU A 425 -4.50 -15.96 26.82
CA GLU A 425 -5.40 -15.74 25.68
C GLU A 425 -4.67 -14.87 24.63
N GLU A 426 -4.38 -15.43 23.46
CA GLU A 426 -3.69 -14.71 22.38
C GLU A 426 -4.57 -13.56 21.83
N LEU A 427 -4.13 -12.32 22.05
CA LEU A 427 -4.80 -11.12 21.53
C LEU A 427 -4.42 -10.90 20.07
N LEU A 428 -5.19 -11.51 19.17
CA LEU A 428 -5.02 -11.31 17.74
C LEU A 428 -5.45 -9.88 17.33
N PRO A 429 -4.63 -9.15 16.56
CA PRO A 429 -5.03 -7.88 15.97
C PRO A 429 -6.31 -8.04 15.16
N ARG A 430 -7.31 -7.20 15.43
CA ARG A 430 -8.58 -7.18 14.71
C ARG A 430 -8.42 -6.38 13.41
N GLN A 431 -9.49 -6.34 12.60
CA GLN A 431 -9.47 -5.70 11.28
C GLN A 431 -9.10 -4.21 11.36
N THR A 432 -9.57 -3.49 12.40
CA THR A 432 -9.23 -2.08 12.62
C THR A 432 -8.42 -1.87 13.89
N HIS A 433 -7.70 -0.76 13.95
CA HIS A 433 -6.96 -0.35 15.14
C HIS A 433 -7.91 -0.05 16.32
N ASP A 434 -9.08 0.53 16.07
CA ASP A 434 -10.06 0.85 17.11
C ASP A 434 -10.66 -0.43 17.73
N ASP A 435 -11.01 -1.42 16.90
CA ASP A 435 -11.47 -2.72 17.37
C ASP A 435 -10.41 -3.43 18.21
N THR A 436 -9.15 -3.31 17.81
CA THR A 436 -8.02 -3.90 18.53
C THR A 436 -7.83 -3.19 19.88
N ALA A 437 -7.88 -1.86 19.92
CA ALA A 437 -7.81 -1.09 21.16
C ALA A 437 -8.95 -1.46 22.12
N ALA A 438 -10.19 -1.56 21.62
CA ALA A 438 -11.36 -1.97 22.41
C ALA A 438 -11.22 -3.39 22.98
N ALA A 439 -10.66 -4.32 22.19
CA ALA A 439 -10.40 -5.69 22.64
C ALA A 439 -9.34 -5.73 23.75
N VAL A 440 -8.23 -5.01 23.58
CA VAL A 440 -7.17 -4.89 24.60
C VAL A 440 -7.72 -4.24 25.87
N HIS A 441 -8.49 -3.16 25.75
CA HIS A 441 -9.12 -2.48 26.88
C HIS A 441 -10.03 -3.42 27.68
N LYS A 442 -10.86 -4.23 26.99
CA LYS A 442 -11.73 -5.21 27.66
C LYS A 442 -10.91 -6.23 28.46
N THR A 443 -9.79 -6.69 27.92
CA THR A 443 -8.87 -7.61 28.62
C THR A 443 -8.22 -6.95 29.82
N GLN A 444 -7.78 -5.71 29.69
CA GLN A 444 -7.22 -4.93 30.79
C GLN A 444 -8.23 -4.69 31.92
N GLN A 445 -9.50 -4.40 31.61
CA GLN A 445 -10.54 -4.24 32.62
C GLN A 445 -10.77 -5.54 33.41
N ARG A 446 -10.79 -6.70 32.73
CA ARG A 446 -10.88 -8.02 33.39
C ARG A 446 -9.71 -8.24 34.37
N HIS A 447 -8.51 -7.75 34.04
CA HIS A 447 -7.32 -7.80 34.91
C HIS A 447 -7.45 -6.88 36.14
N LYS A 448 -7.98 -5.66 35.96
CA LYS A 448 -8.09 -4.64 37.01
C LYS A 448 -9.13 -4.93 38.11
N VAL A 449 -10.22 -5.65 37.80
CA VAL A 449 -11.38 -5.85 38.71
C VAL A 449 -11.03 -6.51 40.06
N HIS A 450 -9.82 -7.05 40.24
CA HIS A 450 -9.43 -7.79 41.46
C HIS A 450 -8.05 -7.38 42.02
N GLY A 451 -7.51 -6.21 41.64
CA GLY A 451 -6.16 -5.74 42.00
C GLY A 451 -5.94 -5.41 43.49
N GLU A 452 -6.98 -5.37 44.32
CA GLU A 452 -6.88 -5.11 45.77
C GLU A 452 -6.23 -6.29 46.54
N GLN A 453 -6.39 -7.52 46.01
CA GLN A 453 -5.79 -8.74 46.58
C GLN A 453 -4.26 -8.79 46.38
N ALA A 454 -3.76 -8.23 45.27
CA ALA A 454 -2.33 -8.14 44.98
C ALA A 454 -1.57 -7.19 45.93
N ARG A 455 -2.23 -6.10 46.37
CA ARG A 455 -1.67 -5.16 47.35
C ARG A 455 -1.60 -5.78 48.74
N THR A 456 -2.59 -6.61 49.08
CA THR A 456 -2.64 -7.39 50.31
C THR A 456 -1.47 -8.39 50.38
N PHE A 457 -1.10 -9.00 49.25
CA PHE A 457 0.06 -9.90 49.13
C PHE A 457 1.41 -9.20 49.37
N GLN A 458 1.64 -8.00 48.81
CA GLN A 458 2.90 -7.25 49.00
C GLN A 458 3.15 -6.86 50.46
N GLY A 459 2.09 -6.69 51.26
CA GLY A 459 2.19 -6.42 52.70
C GLY A 459 2.55 -7.65 53.54
N LEU A 460 2.09 -8.85 53.15
CA LEU A 460 2.21 -10.09 53.93
C LEU A 460 3.49 -10.89 53.65
N HIS A 461 4.14 -10.66 52.50
CA HIS A 461 5.41 -11.29 52.14
C HIS A 461 6.55 -11.03 53.16
N ARG A 462 6.44 -9.99 53.99
CA ARG A 462 7.50 -9.56 54.92
C ARG A 462 7.57 -10.41 56.20
N ASP A 463 6.49 -11.07 56.61
CA ASP A 463 6.38 -11.76 57.91
C ASP A 463 6.47 -13.31 57.82
N ALA A 464 6.59 -13.87 56.60
CA ALA A 464 6.74 -15.30 56.27
C ALA A 464 5.77 -16.27 56.99
N SER A 465 4.69 -15.74 57.56
CA SER A 465 3.70 -16.45 58.35
C SER A 465 2.37 -15.70 58.30
N VAL A 466 1.28 -16.44 58.21
CA VAL A 466 -0.08 -15.89 58.26
C VAL A 466 -0.85 -16.63 59.34
N GLY A 467 -1.27 -15.91 60.38
CA GLY A 467 -2.01 -16.50 61.51
C GLY A 467 -1.26 -17.61 62.27
N GLY A 468 0.08 -17.61 62.26
CA GLY A 468 0.91 -18.62 62.93
C GLY A 468 1.21 -19.90 62.11
N ALA A 469 0.63 -20.04 60.91
CA ALA A 469 0.99 -21.10 59.97
C ALA A 469 2.24 -20.69 59.16
N ARG A 470 3.26 -21.55 59.16
CA ARG A 470 4.45 -21.38 58.31
C ARG A 470 4.08 -21.69 56.86
N VAL A 471 4.38 -20.75 55.97
CA VAL A 471 4.24 -20.92 54.53
C VAL A 471 5.58 -21.37 53.95
N PRO A 472 5.62 -22.30 52.97
CA PRO A 472 6.87 -22.66 52.30
C PRO A 472 7.51 -21.45 51.62
N GLU A 473 8.78 -21.16 51.95
CA GLU A 473 9.52 -20.00 51.42
C GLU A 473 9.62 -20.04 49.89
N ASP A 474 9.87 -21.22 49.32
CA ASP A 474 9.88 -21.47 47.88
C ASP A 474 8.54 -21.11 47.19
N GLN A 475 7.41 -21.26 47.88
CA GLN A 475 6.09 -20.95 47.35
C GLN A 475 5.77 -19.46 47.45
N LEU A 476 6.21 -18.79 48.52
CA LEU A 476 6.10 -17.34 48.63
C LEU A 476 6.92 -16.62 47.54
N GLN A 477 8.13 -17.10 47.28
CA GLN A 477 9.00 -16.55 46.24
C GLN A 477 8.37 -16.73 44.85
N ASP A 478 7.82 -17.91 44.53
CA ASP A 478 7.11 -18.15 43.26
C ASP A 478 5.90 -17.20 43.08
N LEU A 479 5.09 -17.02 44.13
CA LEU A 479 3.96 -16.07 44.09
C LEU A 479 4.42 -14.62 43.90
N ALA A 480 5.56 -14.23 44.48
CA ALA A 480 6.12 -12.90 44.32
C ALA A 480 6.59 -12.65 42.88
N GLU A 481 7.28 -13.63 42.27
CA GLU A 481 7.72 -13.57 40.88
C GLU A 481 6.54 -13.54 39.90
N ARG A 482 5.49 -14.32 40.16
CA ARG A 482 4.27 -14.31 39.34
C ARG A 482 3.50 -13.00 39.46
N SER A 483 3.46 -12.43 40.66
CA SER A 483 2.86 -11.11 40.89
C SER A 483 3.61 -10.00 40.13
N THR A 484 4.94 -9.97 40.16
CA THR A 484 5.72 -8.98 39.40
C THR A 484 5.55 -9.14 37.89
N ALA A 485 5.56 -10.39 37.38
CA ALA A 485 5.28 -10.68 35.98
C ALA A 485 3.88 -10.23 35.54
N SER A 486 2.87 -10.39 36.41
CA SER A 486 1.51 -9.90 36.16
C SER A 486 1.43 -8.38 36.03
N HIS A 487 2.14 -7.64 36.90
CA HIS A 487 2.22 -6.17 36.80
C HIS A 487 2.92 -5.72 35.51
N ALA A 488 4.00 -6.40 35.12
CA ALA A 488 4.69 -6.13 33.86
C ALA A 488 3.76 -6.33 32.65
N HIS A 489 2.93 -7.38 32.69
CA HIS A 489 1.94 -7.63 31.64
C HIS A 489 0.84 -6.56 31.62
N LEU A 490 0.40 -6.05 32.78
CA LEU A 490 -0.58 -4.96 32.81
C LEU A 490 -0.03 -3.69 32.14
N SER A 491 1.23 -3.33 32.44
CA SER A 491 1.92 -2.22 31.76
C SER A 491 1.99 -2.43 30.24
N LYS A 492 2.21 -3.67 29.80
CA LYS A 492 2.17 -4.05 28.37
C LYS A 492 0.79 -3.82 27.76
N LEU A 493 -0.29 -4.27 28.41
CA LEU A 493 -1.67 -4.11 27.92
C LEU A 493 -2.06 -2.63 27.83
N GLU A 494 -1.68 -1.83 28.83
CA GLU A 494 -1.89 -0.37 28.84
C GLU A 494 -1.20 0.32 27.66
N PHE A 495 0.07 -0.04 27.43
CA PHE A 495 0.80 0.46 26.26
C PHE A 495 0.14 0.00 24.95
N TRP A 496 -0.31 -1.25 24.85
CA TRP A 496 -0.95 -1.78 23.64
C TRP A 496 -2.28 -1.09 23.34
N GLU A 497 -3.12 -0.87 24.34
CA GLU A 497 -4.39 -0.14 24.17
C GLU A 497 -4.11 1.26 23.59
N LEU A 498 -3.22 2.01 24.21
CA LEU A 498 -2.90 3.38 23.80
C LEU A 498 -2.18 3.42 22.45
N LYS A 499 -1.33 2.43 22.16
CA LYS A 499 -0.70 2.26 20.85
C LYS A 499 -1.75 2.14 19.75
N TYR A 500 -2.72 1.24 19.90
CA TYR A 500 -3.76 1.03 18.90
C TYR A 500 -4.75 2.20 18.84
N ARG A 501 -5.08 2.83 19.97
CA ARG A 501 -5.89 4.04 19.98
C ARG A 501 -5.22 5.21 19.26
N MET A 502 -3.90 5.39 19.43
CA MET A 502 -3.13 6.40 18.69
C MET A 502 -3.10 6.11 17.19
N LEU A 503 -2.88 4.85 16.79
CA LEU A 503 -2.92 4.45 15.38
C LEU A 503 -4.31 4.68 14.76
N ALA A 504 -5.38 4.35 15.49
CA ALA A 504 -6.76 4.63 15.06
C ALA A 504 -6.98 6.14 14.88
N PHE A 505 -6.53 6.95 15.84
CA PHE A 505 -6.63 8.40 15.79
C PHE A 505 -5.92 9.01 14.57
N LEU A 506 -4.67 8.59 14.30
CA LEU A 506 -3.92 9.03 13.12
C LEU A 506 -4.61 8.60 11.82
N SER A 507 -5.10 7.36 11.76
CA SER A 507 -5.82 6.85 10.56
C SER A 507 -7.11 7.61 10.29
N LEU A 508 -7.83 8.05 11.33
CA LEU A 508 -9.02 8.89 11.20
C LEU A 508 -8.65 10.26 10.62
N GLY A 509 -7.58 10.88 11.13
CA GLY A 509 -7.06 12.15 10.62
C GLY A 509 -6.65 12.06 9.16
N GLU A 510 -5.91 11.03 8.76
CA GLU A 510 -5.54 10.79 7.36
C GLU A 510 -6.75 10.56 6.45
N SER A 511 -7.76 9.83 6.93
CA SER A 511 -8.99 9.61 6.16
C SER A 511 -9.76 10.91 5.95
N LYS A 512 -9.85 11.77 6.97
CA LYS A 512 -10.47 13.08 6.87
C LYS A 512 -9.69 14.00 5.94
N LEU A 513 -8.37 14.03 6.06
CA LEU A 513 -7.50 14.79 5.16
C LEU A 513 -7.74 14.43 3.69
N LYS A 514 -7.78 13.14 3.35
CA LYS A 514 -8.07 12.66 1.99
C LYS A 514 -9.44 13.09 1.48
N SER A 515 -10.42 13.26 2.37
CA SER A 515 -11.75 13.75 1.98
C SER A 515 -11.80 15.25 1.71
N TRP A 516 -10.84 16.03 2.22
CA TRP A 516 -10.77 17.48 1.99
C TRP A 516 -9.84 17.87 0.84
N ILE A 517 -8.78 17.10 0.55
CA ILE A 517 -7.86 17.34 -0.58
C ILE A 517 -8.39 16.68 -1.86
N ILE A 518 -9.65 16.94 -2.20
CA ILE A 518 -10.27 16.51 -3.45
C ILE A 518 -10.39 17.68 -4.42
N LYS A 519 -10.74 17.40 -5.68
CA LYS A 519 -11.25 18.44 -6.58
C LYS A 519 -12.62 18.90 -6.09
N TYR A 520 -12.81 20.22 -6.05
CA TYR A 520 -13.98 20.81 -5.41
C TYR A 520 -15.19 20.83 -6.36
N GLY A 521 -16.39 20.73 -5.78
CA GLY A 521 -17.64 20.83 -6.53
C GLY A 521 -18.14 22.28 -6.63
N ARG A 522 -19.46 22.43 -6.70
CA ARG A 522 -20.15 23.73 -6.68
C ARG A 522 -20.02 24.40 -5.30
N GLN A 523 -20.39 25.68 -5.25
CA GLN A 523 -20.32 26.50 -4.03
C GLN A 523 -20.85 25.78 -2.77
N GLU A 524 -22.08 25.26 -2.80
CA GLU A 524 -22.70 24.56 -1.65
C GLU A 524 -21.89 23.35 -1.16
N THR A 525 -21.28 22.59 -2.08
CA THR A 525 -20.50 21.40 -1.69
C THR A 525 -19.12 21.77 -1.15
N ALA A 526 -18.49 22.83 -1.70
CA ALA A 526 -17.26 23.39 -1.16
C ALA A 526 -17.48 23.99 0.25
N GLU A 527 -18.60 24.69 0.46
CA GLU A 527 -19.04 25.20 1.77
C GLU A 527 -19.22 24.08 2.78
N HIS A 528 -19.86 22.96 2.40
CA HIS A 528 -20.01 21.80 3.27
C HIS A 528 -18.66 21.19 3.67
N LEU A 529 -17.67 21.15 2.78
CA LEU A 529 -16.32 20.67 3.11
C LEU A 529 -15.62 21.60 4.12
N LEU A 530 -15.73 22.92 3.95
CA LEU A 530 -15.20 23.89 4.91
C LEU A 530 -15.88 23.75 6.29
N GLN A 531 -17.19 23.54 6.32
CA GLN A 531 -17.92 23.30 7.57
C GLN A 531 -17.49 21.98 8.23
N ASP A 532 -17.35 20.88 7.47
CA ASP A 532 -16.87 19.60 8.01
C ASP A 532 -15.46 19.73 8.60
N TYR A 533 -14.58 20.49 7.94
CA TYR A 533 -13.25 20.83 8.47
C TYR A 533 -13.34 21.56 9.82
N VAL A 534 -14.10 22.65 9.90
CA VAL A 534 -14.25 23.46 11.13
C VAL A 534 -14.85 22.63 12.26
N LEU A 535 -15.86 21.81 11.97
CA LEU A 535 -16.45 20.91 12.95
C LEU A 535 -15.43 19.91 13.49
N PHE A 536 -14.67 19.25 12.62
CA PHE A 536 -13.73 18.21 13.04
C PHE A 536 -12.46 18.77 13.70
N VAL A 537 -11.85 19.81 13.13
CA VAL A 537 -10.56 20.32 13.61
C VAL A 537 -10.74 21.22 14.83
N GLU A 538 -11.67 22.18 14.74
CA GLU A 538 -11.83 23.21 15.77
C GLU A 538 -12.82 22.79 16.85
N ARG A 539 -14.06 22.43 16.46
CA ARG A 539 -15.10 22.12 17.46
C ARG A 539 -14.84 20.80 18.18
N GLN A 540 -14.34 19.78 17.48
CA GLN A 540 -13.96 18.52 18.10
C GLN A 540 -12.52 18.53 18.65
N GLN A 541 -11.81 19.66 18.60
CA GLN A 541 -10.50 19.84 19.24
C GLN A 541 -9.47 18.77 18.83
N PHE A 542 -9.32 18.55 17.52
CA PHE A 542 -8.50 17.45 16.98
C PHE A 542 -7.05 17.50 17.49
N PHE A 543 -6.41 18.67 17.48
CA PHE A 543 -5.02 18.81 17.93
C PHE A 543 -4.88 18.57 19.45
N GLN A 544 -5.78 19.10 20.28
CA GLN A 544 -5.71 18.88 21.73
C GLN A 544 -5.94 17.41 22.11
N LYS A 545 -6.79 16.70 21.37
CA LYS A 545 -7.01 15.26 21.57
C LYS A 545 -5.76 14.45 21.27
N TYR A 546 -5.00 14.79 20.23
CA TYR A 546 -3.71 14.15 19.98
C TYR A 546 -2.76 14.33 21.17
N ASP A 547 -2.61 15.56 21.66
CA ASP A 547 -1.69 15.85 22.76
C ASP A 547 -2.04 15.04 24.01
N SER A 548 -3.34 14.96 24.35
CA SER A 548 -3.83 14.15 25.46
C SER A 548 -3.51 12.65 25.30
N VAL A 549 -3.78 12.07 24.12
CA VAL A 549 -3.51 10.65 23.86
C VAL A 549 -2.00 10.36 23.79
N CYS A 550 -1.21 11.30 23.27
CA CYS A 550 0.23 11.19 23.13
C CYS A 550 0.93 11.18 24.50
N GLU A 551 0.52 12.07 25.42
CA GLU A 551 1.06 12.08 26.79
C GLU A 551 0.69 10.81 27.55
N ALA A 552 -0.56 10.33 27.44
CA ALA A 552 -0.95 9.06 28.03
C ALA A 552 -0.11 7.88 27.47
N LEU A 553 0.10 7.86 26.15
CA LEU A 553 0.92 6.84 25.48
C LEU A 553 2.38 6.86 25.95
N LYS A 554 2.99 8.04 26.08
CA LYS A 554 4.36 8.17 26.59
C LYS A 554 4.48 7.67 28.03
N HIS A 555 3.49 7.98 28.87
CA HIS A 555 3.46 7.50 30.25
C HIS A 555 3.38 5.97 30.32
N ALA A 556 2.45 5.37 29.57
CA ALA A 556 2.31 3.91 29.50
C ALA A 556 3.55 3.23 28.91
N ALA A 557 4.18 3.84 27.90
CA ALA A 557 5.45 3.36 27.34
C ALA A 557 6.57 3.34 28.39
N ALA A 558 6.70 4.37 29.21
CA ALA A 558 7.70 4.41 30.28
C ALA A 558 7.48 3.30 31.32
N LEU A 559 6.23 3.07 31.74
CA LEU A 559 5.88 1.97 32.65
C LEU A 559 6.17 0.60 32.05
N TYR A 560 5.93 0.41 30.75
CA TYR A 560 6.23 -0.85 30.08
C TYR A 560 7.74 -1.10 29.94
N ILE A 561 8.51 -0.08 29.57
CA ILE A 561 9.97 -0.16 29.47
C ILE A 561 10.60 -0.46 30.84
N ASN A 562 10.09 0.17 31.90
CA ASN A 562 10.56 -0.10 33.27
C ASN A 562 10.27 -1.54 33.71
N ALA A 563 9.20 -2.15 33.19
CA ALA A 563 8.82 -3.52 33.51
C ALA A 563 9.53 -4.56 32.64
N ASP A 564 9.90 -4.22 31.41
CA ASP A 564 10.65 -5.06 30.48
C ASP A 564 11.62 -4.19 29.65
N SER A 565 12.88 -4.13 30.06
CA SER A 565 13.89 -3.31 29.38
C SER A 565 14.23 -3.82 27.97
N SER A 566 13.93 -5.09 27.66
CA SER A 566 14.24 -5.66 26.34
C SER A 566 13.43 -5.03 25.21
N VAL A 567 12.27 -4.44 25.53
CA VAL A 567 11.36 -3.84 24.54
C VAL A 567 11.66 -2.36 24.25
N GLU A 568 12.62 -1.76 24.97
CA GLU A 568 12.88 -0.31 24.96
C GLU A 568 13.08 0.25 23.55
N GLU A 569 13.97 -0.37 22.78
CA GLU A 569 14.27 0.08 21.41
C GLU A 569 13.04 0.01 20.50
N GLY A 570 12.24 -1.05 20.62
CA GLY A 570 11.01 -1.21 19.85
C GLY A 570 9.94 -0.18 20.21
N VAL A 571 9.76 0.11 21.50
CA VAL A 571 8.80 1.10 22.00
C VAL A 571 9.24 2.52 21.61
N ARG A 572 10.53 2.86 21.80
CA ARG A 572 11.08 4.18 21.43
C ARG A 572 10.99 4.43 19.93
N ARG A 573 11.24 3.40 19.11
CA ARG A 573 11.05 3.48 17.64
C ARG A 573 9.61 3.80 17.30
N PHE A 574 8.65 3.07 17.86
CA PHE A 574 7.23 3.32 17.62
C PHE A 574 6.81 4.76 18.00
N LEU A 575 7.26 5.28 19.15
CA LEU A 575 6.95 6.65 19.56
C LEU A 575 7.50 7.69 18.59
N ARG A 576 8.71 7.44 18.04
CA ARG A 576 9.32 8.31 17.02
C ARG A 576 8.50 8.30 15.73
N ASP A 577 8.10 7.13 15.27
CA ASP A 577 7.29 6.97 14.06
C ASP A 577 5.93 7.70 14.21
N VAL A 578 5.27 7.56 15.35
CA VAL A 578 4.03 8.30 15.66
C VAL A 578 4.25 9.81 15.67
N ALA A 579 5.34 10.29 16.28
CA ALA A 579 5.64 11.72 16.36
C ALA A 579 5.94 12.32 14.98
N ASP A 580 6.69 11.60 14.14
CA ASP A 580 6.98 12.01 12.78
C ASP A 580 5.70 11.98 11.92
N GLN A 581 4.81 10.98 12.11
CA GLN A 581 3.58 10.84 11.32
C GLN A 581 2.63 11.98 11.64
N TRP A 582 2.49 12.28 12.93
CA TRP A 582 1.74 13.43 13.39
C TRP A 582 2.30 14.75 12.84
N ARG A 583 3.63 14.91 12.79
CA ARG A 583 4.25 16.13 12.25
C ARG A 583 3.80 16.37 10.81
N SER A 584 3.85 15.36 9.94
CA SER A 584 3.38 15.47 8.55
C SER A 584 1.88 15.76 8.48
N LEU A 585 1.08 14.90 9.11
CA LEU A 585 -0.38 15.01 9.10
C LEU A 585 -0.87 16.36 9.62
N SER A 586 -0.26 16.86 10.68
CA SER A 586 -0.65 18.13 11.31
C SER A 586 -0.33 19.36 10.45
N VAL A 587 0.68 19.29 9.58
CA VAL A 587 1.00 20.36 8.63
C VAL A 587 -0.02 20.36 7.50
N GLU A 588 -0.31 19.18 6.94
CA GLU A 588 -1.27 19.03 5.85
C GLU A 588 -2.71 19.38 6.28
N VAL A 589 -3.14 18.94 7.47
CA VAL A 589 -4.45 19.32 8.01
C VAL A 589 -4.54 20.84 8.24
N ARG A 590 -3.44 21.52 8.61
CA ARG A 590 -3.46 22.98 8.75
C ARG A 590 -3.51 23.70 7.40
N SER A 591 -2.86 23.16 6.37
CA SER A 591 -2.85 23.81 5.04
C SER A 591 -4.19 23.73 4.32
N VAL A 592 -4.98 22.68 4.57
CA VAL A 592 -6.32 22.50 3.99
C VAL A 592 -7.24 23.68 4.25
N ARG A 593 -7.19 24.28 5.45
CA ARG A 593 -8.06 25.40 5.82
C ARG A 593 -7.95 26.55 4.84
N SER A 594 -6.72 26.97 4.55
CA SER A 594 -6.46 28.11 3.65
C SER A 594 -7.01 27.85 2.25
N MET A 595 -6.85 26.62 1.74
CA MET A 595 -7.35 26.25 0.42
C MET A 595 -8.90 26.22 0.37
N LEU A 596 -9.55 25.68 1.41
CA LEU A 596 -11.02 25.66 1.47
C LEU A 596 -11.61 27.08 1.59
N GLU A 597 -10.99 27.94 2.41
CA GLU A 597 -11.37 29.36 2.53
C GLU A 597 -11.14 30.11 1.20
N GLU A 598 -10.06 29.81 0.48
CA GLU A 598 -9.76 30.43 -0.82
C GLU A 598 -10.75 29.99 -1.91
N VAL A 599 -11.12 28.71 -1.97
CA VAL A 599 -12.13 28.20 -2.90
C VAL A 599 -13.50 28.81 -2.60
N HIS A 600 -13.90 28.87 -1.33
CA HIS A 600 -15.14 29.52 -0.93
C HIS A 600 -15.15 31.00 -1.32
N GLY A 601 -14.08 31.73 -1.00
CA GLY A 601 -13.99 33.16 -1.33
C GLY A 601 -14.00 33.43 -2.84
N ASN A 602 -13.43 32.53 -3.65
CA ASN A 602 -13.51 32.65 -5.11
C ASN A 602 -14.91 32.33 -5.65
N TRP A 603 -15.63 31.37 -5.06
CA TRP A 603 -17.04 31.14 -5.38
C TRP A 603 -17.89 32.39 -5.08
N ASP A 604 -17.75 33.00 -3.92
CA ASP A 604 -18.49 34.21 -3.55
C ASP A 604 -18.24 35.36 -4.53
N LYS A 605 -16.96 35.60 -4.87
CA LYS A 605 -16.56 36.62 -5.84
C LYS A 605 -17.12 36.32 -7.23
N TYR A 606 -16.96 35.08 -7.70
CA TYR A 606 -17.42 34.66 -9.01
C TYR A 606 -18.94 34.81 -9.14
N THR A 607 -19.71 34.25 -8.19
CA THR A 607 -21.17 34.30 -8.20
C THR A 607 -21.68 35.73 -8.10
N SER A 608 -21.12 36.54 -7.20
CA SER A 608 -21.54 37.94 -7.02
C SER A 608 -21.24 38.80 -8.25
N SER A 609 -20.05 38.67 -8.84
CA SER A 609 -19.67 39.43 -10.04
C SER A 609 -20.43 38.96 -11.28
N VAL A 610 -20.70 37.66 -11.44
CA VAL A 610 -21.56 37.15 -12.51
C VAL A 610 -22.95 37.77 -12.43
N CYS A 611 -23.59 37.73 -11.26
CA CYS A 611 -24.95 38.25 -11.09
C CYS A 611 -25.04 39.74 -11.43
N SER A 612 -24.10 40.54 -10.91
CA SER A 612 -24.09 41.98 -11.16
C SER A 612 -23.75 42.32 -12.62
N LEU A 613 -22.76 41.65 -13.23
CA LEU A 613 -22.37 41.87 -14.63
C LEU A 613 -23.46 41.44 -15.61
N GLN A 614 -24.20 40.36 -15.33
CA GLN A 614 -25.31 39.93 -16.19
C GLN A 614 -26.37 41.02 -16.29
N VAL A 615 -26.81 41.56 -15.15
CA VAL A 615 -27.79 42.64 -15.10
C VAL A 615 -27.27 43.87 -15.85
N TRP A 616 -26.03 44.29 -15.57
CA TRP A 616 -25.45 45.45 -16.24
C TRP A 616 -25.28 45.27 -17.75
N LEU A 617 -24.91 44.07 -18.21
CA LEU A 617 -24.78 43.77 -19.64
C LEU A 617 -26.14 43.77 -20.36
N GLU A 618 -27.23 43.43 -19.68
CA GLU A 618 -28.60 43.52 -20.21
C GLU A 618 -29.02 44.98 -20.35
N ASP A 619 -28.84 45.76 -19.28
CA ASP A 619 -29.13 47.20 -19.28
C ASP A 619 -28.28 47.95 -20.32
N GLY A 620 -27.02 47.58 -20.49
CA GLY A 620 -26.10 48.18 -21.47
C GLY A 620 -26.54 47.96 -22.92
N GLN A 621 -27.11 46.79 -23.24
CA GLN A 621 -27.70 46.56 -24.55
C GLN A 621 -28.94 47.42 -24.79
N GLY A 622 -29.74 47.66 -23.75
CA GLY A 622 -30.87 48.59 -23.78
C GLY A 622 -30.42 50.03 -23.98
N ALA A 623 -29.40 50.46 -23.23
CA ALA A 623 -28.81 51.80 -23.32
C ALA A 623 -28.25 52.09 -24.72
N LEU A 624 -27.67 51.11 -25.41
CA LEU A 624 -27.20 51.27 -26.80
C LEU A 624 -28.30 51.68 -27.80
N ARG A 625 -29.59 51.47 -27.47
CA ARG A 625 -30.73 51.86 -28.31
C ARG A 625 -31.29 53.24 -27.95
N GLN A 626 -30.80 53.86 -26.88
CA GLN A 626 -31.26 55.16 -26.37
C GLN A 626 -30.47 56.32 -27.01
N PRO A 627 -30.92 57.59 -26.83
CA PRO A 627 -30.20 58.78 -27.28
C PRO A 627 -28.78 58.90 -26.66
N GLU A 628 -27.87 59.61 -27.34
CA GLU A 628 -26.45 59.75 -26.96
C GLU A 628 -26.24 60.25 -25.51
N ASN A 629 -27.05 61.19 -25.04
CA ASN A 629 -26.94 61.71 -23.67
C ASN A 629 -27.16 60.60 -22.62
N THR A 630 -28.15 59.73 -22.83
CA THR A 630 -28.46 58.60 -21.95
C THR A 630 -27.37 57.53 -22.00
N LYS A 631 -26.79 57.30 -23.19
CA LYS A 631 -25.66 56.38 -23.37
C LYS A 631 -24.43 56.83 -22.60
N ARG A 632 -24.02 58.10 -22.75
CA ARG A 632 -22.86 58.65 -22.05
C ARG A 632 -22.99 58.57 -20.55
N GLU A 633 -24.18 58.87 -20.02
CA GLU A 633 -24.42 58.79 -18.58
C GLU A 633 -24.34 57.34 -18.05
N PHE A 634 -24.87 56.37 -18.80
CA PHE A 634 -24.78 54.95 -18.44
C PHE A 634 -23.33 54.44 -18.39
N PHE A 635 -22.54 54.72 -19.43
CA PHE A 635 -21.16 54.23 -19.54
C PHE A 635 -20.14 55.02 -18.70
N LYS A 636 -20.55 56.06 -17.98
CA LYS A 636 -19.69 56.74 -17.00
C LYS A 636 -19.19 55.79 -15.90
N THR A 637 -19.96 54.75 -15.58
CA THR A 637 -19.60 53.71 -14.59
C THR A 637 -18.76 52.58 -15.17
N LEU A 638 -18.41 52.61 -16.46
CA LEU A 638 -17.66 51.55 -17.14
C LEU A 638 -16.36 51.13 -16.42
N PRO A 639 -15.55 52.02 -15.81
CA PRO A 639 -14.35 51.61 -15.08
C PRO A 639 -14.60 50.63 -13.95
N HIS A 640 -15.68 50.82 -13.18
CA HIS A 640 -16.07 49.90 -12.12
C HIS A 640 -16.44 48.52 -12.69
N TRP A 641 -17.13 48.49 -13.83
CA TRP A 641 -17.51 47.24 -14.49
C TRP A 641 -16.35 46.52 -15.15
N MET A 642 -15.32 47.24 -15.61
CA MET A 642 -14.05 46.63 -16.04
C MET A 642 -13.36 45.89 -14.88
N GLU A 643 -13.37 46.47 -13.68
CA GLU A 643 -12.84 45.83 -12.48
C GLU A 643 -13.66 44.59 -12.08
N GLN A 644 -14.99 44.68 -12.08
CA GLN A 644 -15.85 43.52 -11.82
C GLN A 644 -15.66 42.40 -12.85
N HIS A 645 -15.46 42.76 -14.12
CA HIS A 645 -15.16 41.81 -15.18
C HIS A 645 -13.82 41.10 -14.98
N ALA A 646 -12.79 41.81 -14.52
CA ALA A 646 -11.50 41.23 -14.15
C ALA A 646 -11.65 40.27 -12.96
N ILE A 647 -12.31 40.68 -11.88
CA ILE A 647 -12.56 39.86 -10.68
C ILE A 647 -13.29 38.56 -11.05
N MET A 648 -14.33 38.63 -11.88
CA MET A 648 -15.06 37.46 -12.37
C MET A 648 -14.16 36.48 -13.11
N ASN A 649 -13.28 36.98 -13.99
CA ASN A 649 -12.38 36.14 -14.76
C ASN A 649 -11.30 35.51 -13.89
N ASP A 650 -10.69 36.28 -12.99
CA ASP A 650 -9.65 35.79 -12.08
C ASP A 650 -10.21 34.69 -11.16
N ALA A 651 -11.37 34.95 -10.53
CA ALA A 651 -12.05 33.97 -9.68
C ALA A 651 -12.49 32.74 -10.47
N GLY A 652 -13.06 32.93 -11.67
CA GLY A 652 -13.49 31.82 -12.53
C GLY A 652 -12.32 30.95 -13.01
N ASN A 653 -11.17 31.54 -13.36
CA ASN A 653 -9.97 30.79 -13.74
C ASN A 653 -9.41 29.97 -12.58
N PHE A 654 -9.36 30.55 -11.37
CA PHE A 654 -8.97 29.81 -10.17
C PHE A 654 -9.91 28.62 -9.91
N LEU A 655 -11.22 28.82 -9.99
CA LEU A 655 -12.20 27.75 -9.80
C LEU A 655 -12.08 26.67 -10.87
N ILE A 656 -11.82 27.04 -12.13
CA ILE A 656 -11.55 26.07 -13.21
C ILE A 656 -10.40 25.13 -12.89
N GLU A 657 -9.33 25.63 -12.26
CA GLU A 657 -8.15 24.83 -11.93
C GLU A 657 -8.36 23.94 -10.70
N THR A 658 -9.14 24.41 -9.73
CA THR A 658 -9.33 23.76 -8.43
C THR A 658 -10.54 22.82 -8.36
N CYS A 659 -11.59 23.08 -9.15
CA CYS A 659 -12.82 22.29 -9.17
C CYS A 659 -12.73 21.03 -10.05
N ASP A 660 -13.74 20.16 -9.93
CA ASP A 660 -13.90 18.98 -10.76
C ASP A 660 -14.22 19.33 -12.23
N GLU A 661 -14.02 18.36 -13.13
CA GLU A 661 -14.16 18.58 -14.58
C GLU A 661 -15.55 19.06 -15.00
N THR A 662 -16.60 18.65 -14.28
CA THR A 662 -17.98 19.02 -14.63
C THR A 662 -18.21 20.49 -14.33
N VAL A 663 -17.84 20.92 -13.12
CA VAL A 663 -17.95 22.30 -12.66
C VAL A 663 -17.02 23.21 -13.45
N SER A 664 -15.78 22.80 -13.70
CA SER A 664 -14.84 23.59 -14.51
C SER A 664 -15.34 23.79 -15.94
N ARG A 665 -16.04 22.81 -16.53
CA ARG A 665 -16.65 22.96 -17.86
C ARG A 665 -17.81 23.95 -17.84
N ASP A 666 -18.66 23.89 -16.82
CA ASP A 666 -19.80 24.81 -16.66
C ASP A 666 -19.29 26.27 -16.52
N ILE A 667 -18.29 26.50 -15.66
CA ILE A 667 -17.65 27.82 -15.46
C ILE A 667 -17.02 28.32 -16.77
N LYS A 668 -16.27 27.47 -17.49
CA LYS A 668 -15.68 27.83 -18.80
C LYS A 668 -16.74 28.28 -19.79
N HIS A 669 -17.86 27.56 -19.86
CA HIS A 669 -18.94 27.90 -20.77
C HIS A 669 -19.58 29.25 -20.41
N GLN A 670 -19.84 29.48 -19.13
CA GLN A 670 -20.42 30.72 -18.65
C GLN A 670 -19.49 31.93 -18.85
N LEU A 671 -18.19 31.77 -18.57
CA LEU A 671 -17.18 32.79 -18.88
C LEU A 671 -17.11 33.08 -20.37
N LEU A 672 -17.15 32.06 -21.23
CA LEU A 672 -17.13 32.26 -22.69
C LEU A 672 -18.32 33.12 -23.15
N LEU A 673 -19.52 32.84 -22.65
CA LEU A 673 -20.73 33.61 -22.98
C LEU A 673 -20.65 35.05 -22.48
N LEU A 674 -20.27 35.26 -21.21
CA LEU A 674 -20.20 36.59 -20.60
C LEU A 674 -19.08 37.44 -21.22
N ASN A 675 -17.91 36.85 -21.46
CA ASN A 675 -16.81 37.52 -22.15
C ASN A 675 -17.14 37.85 -23.60
N GLY A 676 -17.94 37.01 -24.27
CA GLY A 676 -18.50 37.30 -25.59
C GLY A 676 -19.41 38.54 -25.57
N ARG A 677 -20.42 38.53 -24.69
CA ARG A 677 -21.36 39.65 -24.51
C ARG A 677 -20.65 40.95 -24.13
N TRP A 678 -19.67 40.87 -23.24
CA TRP A 678 -18.83 42.00 -22.83
C TRP A 678 -18.10 42.61 -24.03
N ARG A 679 -17.41 41.78 -24.83
CA ARG A 679 -16.69 42.22 -26.03
C ARG A 679 -17.60 42.87 -27.07
N ASP A 680 -18.79 42.32 -27.27
CA ASP A 680 -19.79 42.86 -28.20
C ASP A 680 -20.32 44.22 -27.75
N LEU A 681 -20.54 44.41 -26.45
CA LEU A 681 -20.96 45.70 -25.89
C LEU A 681 -19.82 46.72 -25.99
N PHE A 682 -18.61 46.32 -25.60
CA PHE A 682 -17.42 47.18 -25.55
C PHE A 682 -16.95 47.65 -26.93
N SER A 683 -16.97 46.77 -27.93
CA SER A 683 -16.63 47.10 -29.33
C SER A 683 -17.61 48.10 -29.95
N LYS A 684 -18.90 48.00 -29.60
CA LYS A 684 -19.93 48.96 -30.04
C LYS A 684 -19.76 50.33 -29.39
N THR A 685 -19.38 50.39 -28.11
CA THR A 685 -19.08 51.67 -27.46
C THR A 685 -17.83 52.35 -28.01
N HIS A 686 -16.79 51.58 -28.37
CA HIS A 686 -15.53 52.14 -28.89
C HIS A 686 -15.65 52.62 -30.34
N SER A 687 -16.27 51.83 -31.22
CA SER A 687 -16.50 52.22 -32.62
C SER A 687 -17.40 53.46 -32.75
N GLN A 688 -18.35 53.63 -31.84
CA GLN A 688 -19.20 54.82 -31.77
C GLN A 688 -18.40 56.06 -31.32
N SER A 689 -17.58 55.91 -30.27
CA SER A 689 -16.71 57.00 -29.77
C SER A 689 -15.68 57.45 -30.81
N GLU A 690 -15.09 56.52 -31.58
CA GLU A 690 -14.16 56.87 -32.67
C GLU A 690 -14.86 57.59 -33.83
N LYS A 691 -16.12 57.22 -34.11
CA LYS A 691 -16.94 57.88 -35.12
C LYS A 691 -17.28 59.31 -34.71
N GLU A 692 -17.70 59.52 -33.46
CA GLU A 692 -17.94 60.87 -32.91
C GLU A 692 -16.66 61.72 -32.91
N GLN A 693 -15.51 61.14 -32.55
CA GLN A 693 -14.23 61.84 -32.59
C GLN A 693 -13.87 62.26 -34.03
N LYS A 694 -14.06 61.36 -35.01
CA LYS A 694 -13.85 61.67 -36.43
C LYS A 694 -14.82 62.75 -36.93
N GLU A 695 -16.10 62.67 -36.60
CA GLU A 695 -17.10 63.67 -36.98
C GLU A 695 -16.77 65.04 -36.36
N ALA A 696 -16.38 65.09 -35.08
CA ALA A 696 -15.96 66.32 -34.41
C ALA A 696 -14.70 66.92 -35.05
N THR A 697 -13.68 66.11 -35.35
CA THR A 697 -12.46 66.59 -36.03
C THR A 697 -12.72 67.06 -37.46
N THR A 698 -13.65 66.41 -38.17
CA THR A 698 -14.06 66.81 -39.52
C THR A 698 -14.82 68.13 -39.49
N ALA A 699 -15.78 68.29 -38.57
CA ALA A 699 -16.50 69.54 -38.39
C ALA A 699 -15.57 70.72 -38.02
N LEU A 700 -14.55 70.46 -37.19
CA LEU A 700 -13.52 71.45 -36.85
C LEU A 700 -12.67 71.83 -38.07
N LYS A 701 -12.34 70.87 -38.91
CA LYS A 701 -11.59 71.07 -40.15
C LYS A 701 -12.41 71.88 -41.17
N ASP A 702 -13.68 71.53 -41.36
CA ASP A 702 -14.60 72.24 -42.25
C ASP A 702 -14.81 73.68 -41.79
N PHE A 703 -14.92 73.90 -40.47
CA PHE A 703 -15.00 75.24 -39.89
C PHE A 703 -13.72 76.05 -40.15
N LEU A 704 -12.55 75.45 -40.01
CA LEU A 704 -11.26 76.10 -40.30
C LEU A 704 -11.11 76.43 -41.79
N GLU A 705 -11.47 75.51 -42.68
CA GLU A 705 -11.43 75.72 -44.13
C GLU A 705 -12.42 76.81 -44.58
N ALA A 706 -13.65 76.80 -44.05
CA ALA A 706 -14.64 77.85 -44.32
C ALA A 706 -14.20 79.22 -43.78
N SER A 707 -13.54 79.24 -42.61
CA SER A 707 -12.99 80.47 -42.02
C SER A 707 -11.79 80.99 -42.82
N MET A 708 -10.89 80.09 -43.25
CA MET A 708 -9.76 80.43 -44.13
C MET A 708 -10.23 80.95 -45.50
N ALA A 709 -11.25 80.33 -46.10
CA ALA A 709 -11.84 80.78 -47.36
C ALA A 709 -12.49 82.16 -47.23
N LYS A 710 -13.14 82.46 -46.10
CA LYS A 710 -13.64 83.82 -45.81
C LYS A 710 -12.51 84.84 -45.65
N LEU A 711 -11.42 84.46 -44.97
CA LEU A 711 -10.23 85.31 -44.76
C LEU A 711 -9.43 85.58 -46.05
N THR A 712 -9.43 84.63 -47.00
CA THR A 712 -8.72 84.73 -48.29
C THR A 712 -9.60 85.19 -49.44
N SER A 713 -10.91 85.32 -49.23
CA SER A 713 -11.81 85.92 -50.22
C SER A 713 -11.43 87.38 -50.46
N LEU A 714 -11.23 87.73 -51.73
CA LEU A 714 -10.97 89.11 -52.16
C LEU A 714 -12.18 89.96 -51.79
N VAL A 715 -12.01 90.81 -50.77
CA VAL A 715 -12.98 91.84 -50.43
C VAL A 715 -13.04 92.80 -51.61
N GLN A 716 -14.10 92.74 -52.43
CA GLN A 716 -14.39 93.79 -53.40
C GLN A 716 -14.90 95.01 -52.64
N VAL A 717 -13.97 95.87 -52.23
CA VAL A 717 -14.31 97.18 -51.71
C VAL A 717 -14.52 98.09 -52.91
N SER A 718 -15.73 98.60 -53.12
CA SER A 718 -15.94 99.60 -54.15
C SER A 718 -15.27 100.91 -53.72
N LEU A 719 -14.68 101.65 -54.66
CA LEU A 719 -13.98 102.92 -54.39
C LEU A 719 -14.82 103.97 -53.62
N PRO A 720 -16.16 104.01 -53.72
CA PRO A 720 -17.02 104.77 -52.81
C PRO A 720 -16.88 104.35 -51.33
N ASP A 721 -16.78 103.05 -51.03
CA ASP A 721 -16.78 102.54 -49.66
C ASP A 721 -15.48 102.88 -48.91
N VAL A 722 -14.34 102.92 -49.62
CA VAL A 722 -13.06 103.37 -49.05
C VAL A 722 -13.07 104.88 -48.77
N ARG A 723 -13.67 105.68 -49.66
CA ARG A 723 -13.75 107.14 -49.48
C ARG A 723 -14.69 107.51 -48.34
N THR A 724 -15.80 106.78 -48.19
CA THR A 724 -16.75 106.98 -47.08
C THR A 724 -16.12 106.56 -45.74
N PHE A 725 -15.38 105.46 -45.71
CA PHE A 725 -14.62 105.04 -44.52
C PHE A 725 -13.52 106.03 -44.12
N MET A 726 -12.77 106.58 -45.09
CA MET A 726 -11.75 107.58 -44.79
C MET A 726 -12.33 108.93 -44.32
N GLN A 727 -13.48 109.34 -44.86
CA GLN A 727 -14.19 110.54 -44.39
C GLN A 727 -14.78 110.37 -42.97
N ASP A 728 -15.24 109.18 -42.61
CA ASP A 728 -15.73 108.89 -41.25
C ASP A 728 -14.60 108.83 -40.21
N VAL A 729 -13.38 108.49 -40.62
CA VAL A 729 -12.20 108.43 -39.73
C VAL A 729 -11.59 109.82 -39.50
N GLU A 730 -11.68 110.75 -40.45
CA GLU A 730 -11.17 112.13 -40.28
C GLU A 730 -12.11 113.05 -39.46
N VAL A 731 -13.35 112.64 -39.17
CA VAL A 731 -14.32 113.46 -38.41
C VAL A 731 -14.39 113.07 -36.91
N LYS A 732 -13.59 112.11 -36.44
CA LYS A 732 -13.55 111.71 -35.01
C LYS A 732 -12.14 111.60 -34.41
N VAL A 733 -11.35 112.65 -34.58
CA VAL A 733 -10.40 113.14 -33.57
C VAL A 733 -10.77 114.59 -33.30
#